data_AF-A0A2W4JS61-F1
#
_entry.id   AF-A0A2W4JS61-F1
#
_cell.length_a   1.000
_cell.length_b   1.000
_cell.length_c   1.000
_cell.angle_alpha   90.00
_cell.angle_beta   90.00
_cell.angle_gamma   90.00
#
_symmetry.space_group_name_H-M   'P 1'
#
loop_
_entity.id
_entity.type
_entity.pdbx_description
1 polymer ?
#
loop_
_entity_poly.entity_id
_entity_poly.type
_entity_poly.pdbx_seq_one_letter_code
_entity_poly.pdbx_strand_id
1 'polypeptide(L)'
;MIYAEEDVRVRRPGAGAASFVNSGASAYVQAGGTLQIGRNGGAATFSFQQDAGAVAAGSQTVINAHRLDNAGTLQTEELAVADGAAIDNSGDVYILGHAATDLNLGSFANSGVWYAEGDQTVTADTFTNTGVLQAGSASIHANTIETGDAGSLLYTENDLSLRANNVTRLGAGTLYAGGDLTIVTPTLDDHGADGLRMAAGDLTLSVLGNDIELQDGQVYDVGGRLAVETTALRLATGAGARHTYFSSGAETLIYAGEVELGSSAAVGAVVSDGDIRIDAHTIELAGGTNGGSIQAQGSIAATFSKLDVSGAMLANGDISLRGKDGAGNATVDVAGDLMSGGTLSIRGADLLPRAIKIEVADGGRLVGEALDIYADSLGISGTSATAYGLVQGGTGGGTVDVNTMVNAPYAKFIGNVWGDTAPSKTTLKIGSMLFNLGLLYAQGDLEVGGEEAVLVNTETAAISSGYGDLALVARRIENYGTLYAGRDLFATVGTDFYNGTYNNFAGTIATGRHATITVTGANGVFSNEGTIDIGGNGEINAYRFRNNLTHRIETVVQNQRDKQYHPNADSGRYVDYDRQRISGAGGEHHSREFDDTPFYHVTLDGWHMYRDYVNTWEVLEYFDSVSATAPNIAANGTLTIRTNNGENIGGTIYGGNLFLKPYTTGAASFLNQAVTLNKYFYRTYGRSQYECNNANVACLDDLYSYKWLQDQQIWELNDHVPELYYVESIEARGGVLQAAGLFQSEIGSLTQQTTTRTVDPTQRATHGNAVQRDQAGGGVNAPAPSTINPDTLYVGGVNVTLPTSPNGLFVPAQNPNARYLIETNPLYASAENPFLGADYLAQQLGLDPDGLTLRLGDAYYENKLIRDQLIEQTGQALLRTASNVFEQEKMLYDNAVLEAERLNLNFGTALTAEQVAALKHDIVWMVEQEVQGKKVLVPVVYLSSATRASVSAGAILADTAVITGDSFLNQGGTVSAASTLVVKTREDIVNISGTLSGNKVYLASEEGDIVNRTETFRYGNDRDYVTVAGRTGGIYASEDLILSAGRDISIEGGLVYSDGEAALFAGRDINVSSLILESRKTTYENKSTMFSRDIYQATETTQEALVAGVSAKGDTTLAAKGNVELKGAYVGSTEGITTLYSEEGDVNITTLTLKYSKEESRERVGFFADAQAGSASGETSAGGPETIARNDRATINNRESADPDAHKASAFTGLMIEKHVRGSTAPHALGRRGEAKAAQ
;
A
#
# COMPACT_ATOMS: atom_id res chain seq x y z
N MET A 1 7.15 -3.54 85.52
CA MET A 1 7.08 -4.91 84.98
C MET A 1 6.09 -5.72 85.78
N ILE A 2 5.10 -6.31 85.11
CA ILE A 2 4.17 -7.29 85.68
C ILE A 2 4.50 -8.61 85.00
N TYR A 3 4.82 -9.64 85.77
CA TYR A 3 5.09 -10.98 85.27
C TYR A 3 4.33 -11.98 86.13
N ALA A 4 3.52 -12.81 85.51
CA ALA A 4 2.87 -13.94 86.16
C ALA A 4 2.83 -15.16 85.23
N GLU A 5 3.01 -16.35 85.79
CA GLU A 5 2.93 -17.62 85.05
C GLU A 5 1.47 -18.08 84.81
N GLU A 6 0.50 -17.46 85.47
CA GLU A 6 -0.94 -17.74 85.36
C GLU A 6 -1.70 -16.53 84.76
N ASP A 7 -3.04 -16.52 84.86
CA ASP A 7 -3.90 -15.42 84.43
C ASP A 7 -3.58 -14.10 85.15
N VAL A 8 -3.53 -13.02 84.38
CA VAL A 8 -3.37 -11.66 84.91
C VAL A 8 -4.65 -10.87 84.66
N ARG A 9 -5.23 -10.30 85.72
CA ARG A 9 -6.43 -9.45 85.63
C ARG A 9 -6.12 -8.03 86.09
N VAL A 10 -6.07 -7.09 85.16
CA VAL A 10 -5.84 -5.67 85.46
C VAL A 10 -7.18 -4.95 85.49
N ARG A 11 -7.61 -4.50 86.68
CA ARG A 11 -8.93 -3.88 86.89
C ARG A 11 -8.82 -2.66 87.79
N ARG A 12 -9.57 -1.60 87.49
CA ARG A 12 -9.75 -0.46 88.40
C ARG A 12 -10.77 -0.81 89.50
N PRO A 13 -10.50 -0.49 90.78
CA PRO A 13 -11.50 -0.63 91.84
C PRO A 13 -12.45 0.59 91.83
N GLY A 14 -13.43 0.64 90.91
CA GLY A 14 -14.45 1.71 90.90
C GLY A 14 -15.25 1.82 89.58
N ALA A 15 -16.38 2.55 89.60
CA ALA A 15 -17.34 2.68 88.50
C ALA A 15 -17.09 3.88 87.53
N GLY A 16 -15.87 4.43 87.49
CA GLY A 16 -15.52 5.53 86.59
C GLY A 16 -14.75 5.06 85.36
N ALA A 17 -14.71 5.89 84.31
CA ALA A 17 -13.94 5.61 83.09
C ALA A 17 -12.53 5.15 83.44
N ALA A 18 -12.17 3.93 83.04
CA ALA A 18 -10.88 3.34 83.35
C ALA A 18 -9.94 3.61 82.18
N SER A 19 -8.82 4.29 82.44
CA SER A 19 -7.71 4.34 81.50
C SER A 19 -6.56 3.54 82.08
N PHE A 20 -6.04 2.60 81.31
CA PHE A 20 -4.78 1.93 81.61
C PHE A 20 -3.80 2.33 80.52
N VAL A 21 -2.70 2.91 80.97
CA VAL A 21 -1.64 3.46 80.13
C VAL A 21 -0.39 2.68 80.43
N ASN A 22 0.17 2.02 79.42
CA ASN A 22 1.51 1.45 79.49
C ASN A 22 2.48 2.44 78.85
N SER A 23 3.46 2.95 79.60
CA SER A 23 4.41 3.94 79.12
C SER A 23 5.83 3.70 79.65
N GLY A 24 6.82 3.89 78.76
CA GLY A 24 8.24 3.77 79.04
C GLY A 24 8.88 2.44 78.62
N ALA A 25 10.14 2.50 78.17
CA ALA A 25 10.86 1.41 77.49
C ALA A 25 11.06 0.13 78.32
N SER A 26 10.86 0.20 79.63
CA SER A 26 10.97 -0.95 80.56
C SER A 26 9.62 -1.45 81.07
N ALA A 27 8.52 -0.95 80.51
CA ALA A 27 7.16 -1.26 80.96
C ALA A 27 6.61 -2.50 80.24
N TYR A 28 6.91 -3.67 80.82
CA TYR A 28 6.54 -4.98 80.28
C TYR A 28 5.44 -5.66 81.11
N VAL A 29 4.44 -6.26 80.46
CA VAL A 29 3.35 -7.04 81.11
C VAL A 29 3.29 -8.42 80.45
N GLN A 30 3.54 -9.48 81.21
CA GLN A 30 3.44 -10.86 80.73
C GLN A 30 2.55 -11.70 81.63
N ALA A 31 1.61 -12.40 81.00
CA ALA A 31 0.77 -13.43 81.60
C ALA A 31 1.04 -14.77 80.91
N GLY A 32 1.26 -15.84 81.68
CA GLY A 32 1.38 -17.19 81.13
C GLY A 32 0.04 -17.77 80.66
N GLY A 33 -1.09 -17.27 81.19
CA GLY A 33 -2.46 -17.61 80.77
C GLY A 33 -3.20 -16.45 80.10
N THR A 34 -4.45 -16.19 80.50
CA THR A 34 -5.26 -15.09 79.99
C THR A 34 -4.84 -13.76 80.62
N LEU A 35 -4.60 -12.74 79.79
CA LEU A 35 -4.48 -11.35 80.22
C LEU A 35 -5.82 -10.64 80.01
N GLN A 36 -6.56 -10.42 81.10
CA GLN A 36 -7.80 -9.65 81.06
C GLN A 36 -7.57 -8.23 81.56
N ILE A 37 -7.86 -7.25 80.71
CA ILE A 37 -7.74 -5.83 81.05
C ILE A 37 -9.14 -5.21 81.04
N GLY A 38 -9.56 -4.64 82.18
CA GLY A 38 -10.87 -3.99 82.34
C GLY A 38 -11.97 -4.85 82.96
N ARG A 39 -13.18 -4.27 83.06
CA ARG A 39 -14.44 -4.93 83.47
C ARG A 39 -15.48 -4.70 82.38
N ASN A 40 -16.39 -5.65 82.18
CA ASN A 40 -17.48 -5.52 81.21
C ASN A 40 -18.35 -4.29 81.52
N GLY A 41 -18.60 -3.44 80.50
CA GLY A 41 -19.65 -2.43 80.52
C GLY A 41 -19.30 -1.01 81.00
N GLY A 42 -18.03 -0.58 80.98
CA GLY A 42 -17.64 0.81 81.29
C GLY A 42 -16.80 1.47 80.19
N ALA A 43 -17.10 2.74 79.85
CA ALA A 43 -16.32 3.58 78.92
C ALA A 43 -14.84 3.64 79.35
N ALA A 44 -13.99 2.84 78.72
CA ALA A 44 -12.58 2.70 79.06
C ALA A 44 -11.71 2.84 77.80
N THR A 45 -10.53 3.42 77.96
CA THR A 45 -9.51 3.58 76.92
C THR A 45 -8.22 2.90 77.38
N PHE A 46 -7.74 1.95 76.61
CA PHE A 46 -6.43 1.34 76.81
C PHE A 46 -5.43 1.97 75.86
N SER A 47 -4.30 2.46 76.39
CA SER A 47 -3.29 3.13 75.59
C SER A 47 -1.89 2.56 75.87
N PHE A 48 -1.24 2.05 74.84
CA PHE A 48 0.19 1.74 74.81
C PHE A 48 0.88 2.91 74.10
N GLN A 49 1.78 3.63 74.78
CA GLN A 49 2.44 4.83 74.22
C GLN A 49 3.67 4.45 73.38
N GLN A 50 4.13 5.38 72.50
CA GLN A 50 5.44 5.28 71.87
C GLN A 50 6.52 5.09 72.95
N ASP A 51 7.39 4.11 72.77
CA ASP A 51 8.37 3.63 73.75
C ASP A 51 7.84 2.73 74.88
N ALA A 52 6.57 2.29 74.87
CA ALA A 52 6.13 1.28 75.85
C ALA A 52 6.80 -0.08 75.58
N GLY A 53 7.18 -0.81 76.64
CA GLY A 53 7.62 -2.21 76.52
C GLY A 53 6.48 -3.13 76.04
N ALA A 54 6.79 -4.41 75.80
CA ALA A 54 5.82 -5.36 75.24
C ALA A 54 4.77 -5.84 76.26
N VAL A 55 3.58 -6.18 75.75
CA VAL A 55 2.54 -6.93 76.46
C VAL A 55 2.38 -8.29 75.81
N ALA A 56 2.51 -9.36 76.60
CA ALA A 56 2.43 -10.73 76.12
C ALA A 56 1.44 -11.56 76.96
N ALA A 57 0.55 -12.31 76.30
CA ALA A 57 -0.29 -13.32 76.92
C ALA A 57 -0.06 -14.68 76.28
N GLY A 58 0.10 -15.73 77.09
CA GLY A 58 0.30 -17.10 76.62
C GLY A 58 -0.96 -17.79 76.10
N SER A 59 -2.14 -17.18 76.22
CA SER A 59 -3.39 -17.72 75.64
C SER A 59 -4.24 -16.60 75.05
N GLN A 60 -5.10 -15.95 75.85
CA GLN A 60 -6.02 -14.92 75.34
C GLN A 60 -5.73 -13.57 75.98
N THR A 61 -5.75 -12.51 75.18
CA THR A 61 -5.81 -11.13 75.68
C THR A 61 -7.24 -10.61 75.52
N VAL A 62 -7.92 -10.38 76.63
CA VAL A 62 -9.29 -9.87 76.66
C VAL A 62 -9.27 -8.40 77.08
N ILE A 63 -9.55 -7.51 76.14
CA ILE A 63 -9.54 -6.07 76.32
C ILE A 63 -10.98 -5.56 76.39
N ASN A 64 -11.50 -5.45 77.60
CA ASN A 64 -12.85 -4.96 77.85
C ASN A 64 -12.87 -3.43 77.93
N ALA A 65 -12.73 -2.77 76.77
CA ALA A 65 -12.80 -1.32 76.60
C ALA A 65 -13.41 -0.92 75.27
N HIS A 66 -13.79 0.35 75.21
CA HIS A 66 -14.34 0.97 74.01
C HIS A 66 -13.26 1.53 73.08
N ARG A 67 -12.02 1.64 73.55
CA ARG A 67 -10.89 2.09 72.71
C ARG A 67 -9.59 1.40 73.10
N LEU A 68 -8.84 0.94 72.10
CA LEU A 68 -7.50 0.40 72.17
C LEU A 68 -6.58 1.25 71.29
N ASP A 69 -5.71 2.05 71.91
CA ASP A 69 -4.64 2.79 71.25
C ASP A 69 -3.33 2.03 71.45
N ASN A 70 -2.79 1.36 70.44
CA ASN A 70 -1.53 0.61 70.54
C ASN A 70 -0.40 1.31 69.76
N ALA A 71 0.60 1.84 70.45
CA ALA A 71 1.85 2.34 69.85
C ALA A 71 3.10 1.55 70.29
N GLY A 72 2.92 0.39 70.95
CA GLY A 72 3.97 -0.54 71.38
C GLY A 72 3.76 -1.93 70.81
N THR A 73 4.30 -2.98 71.45
CA THR A 73 4.14 -4.38 71.00
C THR A 73 3.12 -5.14 71.86
N LEU A 74 2.09 -5.71 71.22
CA LEU A 74 1.11 -6.62 71.82
C LEU A 74 1.24 -8.02 71.19
N GLN A 75 1.44 -9.05 72.01
CA GLN A 75 1.56 -10.44 71.57
C GLN A 75 0.59 -11.34 72.34
N THR A 76 -0.19 -12.16 71.65
CA THR A 76 -1.20 -13.05 72.26
C THR A 76 -1.50 -14.23 71.33
N GLU A 77 -2.08 -15.33 71.80
CA GLU A 77 -2.60 -16.36 70.88
C GLU A 77 -3.99 -15.97 70.34
N GLU A 78 -4.83 -15.37 71.16
CA GLU A 78 -6.15 -14.87 70.78
C GLU A 78 -6.37 -13.44 71.31
N LEU A 79 -6.99 -12.57 70.51
CA LEU A 79 -7.36 -11.21 70.91
C LEU A 79 -8.88 -11.07 70.91
N ALA A 80 -9.46 -10.74 72.07
CA ALA A 80 -10.86 -10.40 72.19
C ALA A 80 -10.99 -8.95 72.69
N VAL A 81 -11.82 -8.16 72.03
CA VAL A 81 -12.16 -6.79 72.44
C VAL A 81 -13.66 -6.65 72.67
N ALA A 82 -14.10 -5.56 73.32
CA ALA A 82 -15.53 -5.33 73.48
C ALA A 82 -16.22 -5.02 72.15
N ASP A 83 -17.45 -5.50 71.97
CA ASP A 83 -18.27 -5.16 70.81
C ASP A 83 -18.38 -3.64 70.62
N GLY A 84 -18.14 -3.16 69.40
CA GLY A 84 -18.19 -1.75 69.05
C GLY A 84 -16.98 -0.94 69.51
N ALA A 85 -15.89 -1.58 69.94
CA ALA A 85 -14.65 -0.90 70.30
C ALA A 85 -13.97 -0.23 69.09
N ALA A 86 -13.20 0.83 69.35
CA ALA A 86 -12.29 1.44 68.39
C ALA A 86 -10.86 0.91 68.60
N ILE A 87 -10.21 0.43 67.54
CA ILE A 87 -8.80 0.05 67.56
C ILE A 87 -8.00 1.07 66.74
N ASP A 88 -6.91 1.57 67.31
CA ASP A 88 -5.94 2.47 66.69
C ASP A 88 -4.53 1.90 66.94
N ASN A 89 -4.00 1.18 65.96
CA ASN A 89 -2.70 0.53 66.02
C ASN A 89 -1.66 1.33 65.23
N SER A 90 -0.65 1.86 65.90
CA SER A 90 0.56 2.46 65.33
C SER A 90 1.85 1.72 65.73
N GLY A 91 1.73 0.66 66.54
CA GLY A 91 2.82 -0.25 66.92
C GLY A 91 2.64 -1.63 66.30
N ASP A 92 3.04 -2.68 67.02
CA ASP A 92 2.99 -4.07 66.54
C ASP A 92 1.94 -4.88 67.32
N VAL A 93 1.11 -5.63 66.61
CA VAL A 93 0.18 -6.61 67.17
C VAL A 93 0.47 -7.98 66.53
N TYR A 94 0.77 -8.98 67.36
CA TYR A 94 1.03 -10.36 66.95
C TYR A 94 0.01 -11.31 67.62
N ILE A 95 -0.89 -11.87 66.81
CA ILE A 95 -1.86 -12.89 67.20
C ILE A 95 -1.35 -14.23 66.65
N LEU A 96 -0.71 -15.00 67.53
CA LEU A 96 0.04 -16.23 67.18
C LEU A 96 -0.79 -17.51 67.36
N GLY A 97 -2.11 -17.39 67.51
CA GLY A 97 -3.02 -18.53 67.53
C GLY A 97 -3.54 -18.83 66.14
N HIS A 98 -3.73 -20.12 65.85
CA HIS A 98 -4.32 -20.59 64.59
C HIS A 98 -5.86 -20.51 64.56
N ALA A 99 -6.51 -20.15 65.66
CA ALA A 99 -7.96 -20.05 65.72
C ALA A 99 -8.44 -18.78 65.00
N ALA A 100 -9.59 -18.88 64.31
CA ALA A 100 -10.23 -17.73 63.70
C ALA A 100 -10.55 -16.67 64.77
N THR A 101 -10.17 -15.42 64.50
CA THR A 101 -10.44 -14.29 65.39
C THR A 101 -11.51 -13.39 64.77
N ASP A 102 -12.67 -13.28 65.43
CA ASP A 102 -13.75 -12.39 65.02
C ASP A 102 -13.72 -11.10 65.85
N LEU A 103 -13.54 -9.96 65.19
CA LEU A 103 -13.53 -8.63 65.80
C LEU A 103 -14.74 -7.83 65.32
N ASN A 104 -15.66 -7.58 66.24
CA ASN A 104 -16.83 -6.73 66.02
C ASN A 104 -16.59 -5.33 66.61
N LEU A 105 -16.21 -4.40 65.76
CA LEU A 105 -15.64 -3.10 66.12
C LEU A 105 -16.55 -1.96 65.68
N GLY A 106 -16.35 -0.78 66.26
CA GLY A 106 -16.86 0.48 65.69
C GLY A 106 -15.90 1.03 64.63
N SER A 107 -14.60 0.95 64.88
CA SER A 107 -13.57 1.36 63.92
C SER A 107 -12.28 0.57 64.10
N PHE A 108 -11.59 0.31 63.00
CA PHE A 108 -10.27 -0.31 62.97
C PHE A 108 -9.33 0.60 62.19
N ALA A 109 -8.26 1.08 62.83
CA ALA A 109 -7.19 1.82 62.19
C ALA A 109 -5.86 1.13 62.47
N ASN A 110 -5.10 0.83 61.42
CA ASN A 110 -3.76 0.27 61.51
C ASN A 110 -2.79 1.14 60.70
N SER A 111 -1.66 1.53 61.31
CA SER A 111 -0.54 2.25 60.72
C SER A 111 0.81 1.61 61.06
N GLY A 112 0.81 0.60 61.94
CA GLY A 112 1.96 -0.23 62.27
C GLY A 112 1.85 -1.64 61.67
N VAL A 113 2.24 -2.67 62.44
CA VAL A 113 2.14 -4.08 62.03
C VAL A 113 0.98 -4.76 62.75
N TRP A 114 0.14 -5.46 62.00
CA TRP A 114 -0.91 -6.33 62.53
C TRP A 114 -0.74 -7.71 61.89
N TYR A 115 -0.29 -8.69 62.67
CA TYR A 115 -0.02 -10.05 62.21
C TYR A 115 -0.94 -11.04 62.92
N ALA A 116 -1.64 -11.87 62.17
CA ALA A 116 -2.39 -13.02 62.65
C ALA A 116 -1.93 -14.28 61.93
N GLU A 117 -1.67 -15.34 62.69
CA GLU A 117 -1.35 -16.65 62.12
C GLU A 117 -2.61 -17.40 61.65
N GLY A 118 -3.74 -17.22 62.33
CA GLY A 118 -5.04 -17.76 61.93
C GLY A 118 -5.85 -16.83 61.02
N ASP A 119 -7.08 -17.26 60.70
CA ASP A 119 -8.04 -16.46 59.95
C ASP A 119 -8.55 -15.26 60.78
N GLN A 120 -8.86 -14.15 60.11
CA GLN A 120 -9.44 -12.97 60.74
C GLN A 120 -10.73 -12.52 60.07
N THR A 121 -11.77 -12.31 60.87
CA THR A 121 -12.97 -11.58 60.46
C THR A 121 -13.00 -10.25 61.18
N VAL A 122 -13.08 -9.14 60.44
CA VAL A 122 -13.25 -7.80 61.02
C VAL A 122 -14.56 -7.21 60.52
N THR A 123 -15.49 -6.99 61.44
CA THR A 123 -16.70 -6.20 61.18
C THR A 123 -16.53 -4.83 61.82
N ALA A 124 -16.62 -3.74 61.07
CA ALA A 124 -16.45 -2.38 61.59
C ALA A 124 -17.32 -1.36 60.85
N ASP A 125 -17.57 -0.16 61.39
CA ASP A 125 -18.12 0.92 60.54
C ASP A 125 -17.05 1.44 59.58
N THR A 126 -15.82 1.62 60.07
CA THR A 126 -14.67 2.09 59.28
C THR A 126 -13.47 1.17 59.48
N PHE A 127 -12.83 0.80 58.38
CA PHE A 127 -11.60 0.02 58.36
C PHE A 127 -10.53 0.82 57.60
N THR A 128 -9.44 1.15 58.26
CA THR A 128 -8.32 1.89 57.68
C THR A 128 -7.02 1.14 57.92
N ASN A 129 -6.29 0.81 56.85
CA ASN A 129 -4.98 0.18 56.93
C ASN A 129 -3.94 0.98 56.14
N THR A 130 -3.09 1.71 56.86
CA THR A 130 -1.97 2.51 56.35
C THR A 130 -0.59 1.88 56.66
N GLY A 131 -0.59 0.70 57.31
CA GLY A 131 0.59 -0.07 57.67
C GLY A 131 0.54 -1.48 57.08
N VAL A 132 1.10 -2.47 57.78
CA VAL A 132 1.09 -3.88 57.37
C VAL A 132 0.02 -4.64 58.13
N LEU A 133 -0.87 -5.33 57.41
CA LEU A 133 -1.77 -6.34 57.94
C LEU A 133 -1.49 -7.67 57.25
N GLN A 134 -1.22 -8.71 58.03
CA GLN A 134 -1.06 -10.09 57.58
C GLN A 134 -1.99 -11.01 58.37
N ALA A 135 -2.69 -11.91 57.67
CA ALA A 135 -3.54 -12.95 58.26
C ALA A 135 -3.43 -14.28 57.47
N GLY A 136 -3.92 -15.39 58.03
CA GLY A 136 -4.12 -16.63 57.27
C GLY A 136 -5.10 -16.41 56.11
N SER A 137 -6.39 -16.24 56.43
CA SER A 137 -7.41 -15.65 55.55
C SER A 137 -7.98 -14.40 56.22
N ALA A 138 -8.48 -13.43 55.44
CA ALA A 138 -9.13 -12.25 56.00
C ALA A 138 -10.49 -11.95 55.36
N SER A 139 -11.49 -11.67 56.19
CA SER A 139 -12.84 -11.28 55.79
C SER A 139 -13.20 -9.96 56.47
N ILE A 140 -13.19 -8.88 55.71
CA ILE A 140 -13.41 -7.53 56.21
C ILE A 140 -14.78 -7.05 55.73
N HIS A 141 -15.68 -6.82 56.67
CA HIS A 141 -17.00 -6.25 56.45
C HIS A 141 -17.05 -4.86 57.08
N ALA A 142 -17.15 -3.80 56.27
CA ALA A 142 -17.27 -2.46 56.82
C ALA A 142 -18.23 -1.56 56.05
N ASN A 143 -18.65 -0.44 56.62
CA ASN A 143 -19.32 0.58 55.80
C ASN A 143 -18.32 1.27 54.87
N THR A 144 -17.07 1.48 55.33
CA THR A 144 -15.99 2.08 54.54
C THR A 144 -14.66 1.35 54.78
N ILE A 145 -13.97 1.00 53.69
CA ILE A 145 -12.62 0.40 53.70
C ILE A 145 -11.66 1.37 53.00
N GLU A 146 -10.54 1.70 53.65
CA GLU A 146 -9.46 2.54 53.14
C GLU A 146 -8.09 1.88 53.39
N THR A 147 -7.21 1.82 52.38
CA THR A 147 -5.86 1.23 52.55
C THR A 147 -4.69 2.21 52.32
N GLY A 148 -4.93 3.52 52.40
CA GLY A 148 -3.88 4.55 52.57
C GLY A 148 -2.90 4.77 51.40
N ASP A 149 -1.86 5.58 51.67
CA ASP A 149 -0.79 5.99 50.74
C ASP A 149 0.32 4.91 50.57
N ALA A 150 1.40 5.22 49.83
CA ALA A 150 2.44 4.26 49.44
C ALA A 150 3.06 3.49 50.61
N GLY A 151 2.96 2.15 50.58
CA GLY A 151 3.61 1.24 51.55
C GLY A 151 2.66 0.46 52.47
N SER A 152 1.34 0.68 52.39
CA SER A 152 0.37 -0.18 53.06
C SER A 152 0.36 -1.58 52.43
N LEU A 153 0.30 -2.63 53.25
CA LEU A 153 0.17 -4.02 52.77
C LEU A 153 -1.00 -4.68 53.48
N LEU A 154 -1.92 -5.26 52.71
CA LEU A 154 -2.90 -6.21 53.22
C LEU A 154 -2.64 -7.55 52.55
N TYR A 155 -2.06 -8.47 53.31
CA TYR A 155 -1.58 -9.77 52.84
C TYR A 155 -2.35 -10.90 53.52
N THR A 156 -2.85 -11.85 52.74
CA THR A 156 -3.38 -13.12 53.26
C THR A 156 -2.62 -14.29 52.64
N GLU A 157 -2.37 -15.33 53.44
CA GLU A 157 -1.79 -16.59 52.94
C GLU A 157 -2.78 -17.36 52.04
N ASN A 158 -4.07 -17.28 52.36
CA ASN A 158 -5.17 -17.85 51.60
C ASN A 158 -6.08 -16.71 51.08
N ASP A 159 -7.37 -16.73 51.41
CA ASP A 159 -8.37 -15.85 50.80
C ASP A 159 -8.46 -14.47 51.47
N LEU A 160 -8.76 -13.44 50.67
CA LEU A 160 -9.06 -12.09 51.11
C LEU A 160 -10.43 -11.66 50.58
N SER A 161 -11.36 -11.34 51.47
CA SER A 161 -12.68 -10.80 51.13
C SER A 161 -12.88 -9.41 51.71
N LEU A 162 -13.14 -8.44 50.83
CA LEU A 162 -13.51 -7.08 51.19
C LEU A 162 -14.97 -6.84 50.82
N ARG A 163 -15.82 -6.54 51.80
CA ARG A 163 -17.23 -6.20 51.59
C ARG A 163 -17.55 -4.87 52.26
N ALA A 164 -17.87 -3.85 51.47
CA ALA A 164 -18.21 -2.55 52.02
C ALA A 164 -19.16 -1.72 51.16
N ASN A 165 -19.80 -0.70 51.76
CA ASN A 165 -20.58 0.28 50.98
C ASN A 165 -19.68 1.18 50.13
N ASN A 166 -18.49 1.53 50.66
CA ASN A 166 -17.46 2.26 49.94
C ASN A 166 -16.09 1.62 50.16
N VAL A 167 -15.36 1.35 49.07
CA VAL A 167 -13.95 0.95 49.09
C VAL A 167 -13.17 2.02 48.34
N THR A 168 -12.32 2.77 49.05
CA THR A 168 -11.66 3.97 48.50
C THR A 168 -10.18 4.03 48.86
N ARG A 169 -9.39 4.79 48.10
CA ARG A 169 -7.95 5.01 48.37
C ARG A 169 -7.15 3.71 48.48
N LEU A 170 -7.30 2.83 47.50
CA LEU A 170 -6.48 1.62 47.41
C LEU A 170 -5.11 1.89 46.76
N GLY A 171 -4.98 2.99 46.01
CA GLY A 171 -4.00 3.13 44.93
C GLY A 171 -2.56 3.42 45.30
N ALA A 172 -2.15 3.14 46.53
CA ALA A 172 -0.73 3.10 46.88
C ALA A 172 -0.36 1.95 47.86
N GLY A 173 -1.36 1.16 48.29
CA GLY A 173 -1.15 -0.07 49.05
C GLY A 173 -1.16 -1.31 48.16
N THR A 174 -0.46 -2.37 48.57
CA THR A 174 -0.53 -3.69 47.92
C THR A 174 -1.61 -4.54 48.58
N LEU A 175 -2.59 -4.98 47.80
CA LEU A 175 -3.53 -6.05 48.19
C LEU A 175 -2.99 -7.37 47.63
N TYR A 176 -2.70 -8.31 48.51
CA TYR A 176 -2.21 -9.64 48.13
C TYR A 176 -3.04 -10.74 48.78
N ALA A 177 -3.58 -11.65 47.97
CA ALA A 177 -4.15 -12.90 48.43
C ALA A 177 -3.38 -14.09 47.84
N GLY A 178 -2.91 -15.00 48.69
CA GLY A 178 -2.33 -16.27 48.25
C GLY A 178 -3.37 -17.26 47.70
N GLY A 179 -4.65 -17.05 48.01
CA GLY A 179 -5.82 -17.72 47.41
C GLY A 179 -6.67 -16.75 46.58
N ASP A 180 -7.97 -16.74 46.83
CA ASP A 180 -8.92 -15.90 46.08
C ASP A 180 -9.04 -14.49 46.69
N LEU A 181 -9.16 -13.48 45.83
CA LEU A 181 -9.47 -12.10 46.22
C LEU A 181 -10.89 -11.76 45.75
N THR A 182 -11.75 -11.37 46.70
CA THR A 182 -13.12 -10.95 46.41
C THR A 182 -13.38 -9.55 46.93
N ILE A 183 -13.77 -8.63 46.05
CA ILE A 183 -14.21 -7.27 46.41
C ILE A 183 -15.66 -7.11 45.99
N VAL A 184 -16.54 -6.86 46.97
CA VAL A 184 -17.96 -6.56 46.72
C VAL A 184 -18.29 -5.22 47.33
N THR A 185 -18.64 -4.26 46.49
CA THR A 185 -18.98 -2.92 46.95
C THR A 185 -19.90 -2.20 45.98
N PRO A 186 -20.85 -1.38 46.43
CA PRO A 186 -21.50 -0.42 45.56
C PRO A 186 -20.51 0.56 44.94
N THR A 187 -19.51 1.07 45.67
CA THR A 187 -18.57 2.08 45.14
C THR A 187 -17.11 1.68 45.32
N LEU A 188 -16.36 1.68 44.23
CA LEU A 188 -14.92 1.41 44.20
C LEU A 188 -14.20 2.62 43.60
N ASP A 189 -13.47 3.36 44.43
CA ASP A 189 -12.65 4.51 44.01
C ASP A 189 -11.17 4.17 44.21
N ASP A 190 -10.40 4.15 43.12
CA ASP A 190 -8.97 3.86 43.16
C ASP A 190 -8.04 4.93 42.58
N HIS A 191 -8.30 6.21 42.87
CA HIS A 191 -7.48 7.33 42.40
C HIS A 191 -6.06 7.46 43.03
N GLY A 192 -5.23 6.40 43.07
CA GLY A 192 -3.85 6.45 43.56
C GLY A 192 -2.80 5.89 42.58
N ALA A 193 -1.55 6.35 42.71
CA ALA A 193 -0.52 6.30 41.68
C ALA A 193 0.28 4.99 41.50
N ASP A 194 0.14 3.95 42.34
CA ASP A 194 1.03 2.77 42.35
C ASP A 194 0.36 1.48 42.91
N GLY A 195 -0.90 1.20 42.58
CA GLY A 195 -1.64 0.03 43.09
C GLY A 195 -1.38 -1.27 42.30
N LEU A 196 -0.47 -2.14 42.80
CA LEU A 196 -0.37 -3.54 42.37
C LEU A 196 -1.31 -4.41 43.21
N ARG A 197 -2.29 -5.05 42.55
CA ARG A 197 -3.24 -5.97 43.19
C ARG A 197 -2.99 -7.36 42.64
N MET A 198 -2.62 -8.29 43.52
CA MET A 198 -2.25 -9.65 43.12
C MET A 198 -3.11 -10.66 43.86
N ALA A 199 -3.71 -11.57 43.09
CA ALA A 199 -4.32 -12.77 43.62
C ALA A 199 -3.61 -13.95 42.97
N ALA A 200 -3.08 -14.88 43.77
CA ALA A 200 -2.53 -16.12 43.22
C ALA A 200 -3.64 -17.07 42.74
N GLY A 201 -4.86 -16.96 43.29
CA GLY A 201 -6.08 -17.64 42.85
C GLY A 201 -6.97 -16.76 41.95
N ASP A 202 -8.30 -16.89 42.11
CA ASP A 202 -9.29 -16.11 41.35
C ASP A 202 -9.43 -14.69 41.92
N LEU A 203 -9.73 -13.73 41.05
CA LEU A 203 -10.15 -12.38 41.43
C LEU A 203 -11.58 -12.13 41.00
N THR A 204 -12.46 -11.82 41.95
CA THR A 204 -13.82 -11.33 41.66
C THR A 204 -13.98 -9.88 42.11
N LEU A 205 -14.31 -9.01 41.16
CA LEU A 205 -14.69 -7.61 41.37
C LEU A 205 -16.18 -7.46 41.06
N SER A 206 -17.02 -7.28 42.08
CA SER A 206 -18.46 -7.03 41.90
C SER A 206 -18.81 -5.64 42.43
N VAL A 207 -19.04 -4.71 41.50
CA VAL A 207 -19.44 -3.33 41.78
C VAL A 207 -20.91 -3.13 41.44
N LEU A 208 -21.75 -3.17 42.47
CA LEU A 208 -23.21 -3.24 42.31
C LEU A 208 -23.80 -1.85 42.03
N GLY A 209 -24.18 -1.60 40.78
CA GLY A 209 -24.94 -0.41 40.38
C GLY A 209 -24.12 0.88 40.22
N ASN A 210 -22.79 0.79 40.19
CA ASN A 210 -21.90 1.91 39.85
C ASN A 210 -20.78 1.44 38.92
N ASP A 211 -19.93 2.39 38.52
CA ASP A 211 -18.85 2.22 37.55
C ASP A 211 -17.53 1.84 38.25
N ILE A 212 -16.69 1.08 37.54
CA ILE A 212 -15.28 0.87 37.87
C ILE A 212 -14.47 1.77 36.96
N GLU A 213 -13.82 2.80 37.52
CA GLU A 213 -12.90 3.67 36.80
C GLU A 213 -11.48 3.56 37.35
N LEU A 214 -10.54 3.17 36.48
CA LEU A 214 -9.15 2.92 36.85
C LEU A 214 -8.22 3.82 36.02
N GLN A 215 -7.58 4.81 36.67
CA GLN A 215 -6.87 5.88 35.96
C GLN A 215 -5.34 5.87 36.14
N ASP A 216 -4.76 5.26 37.18
CA ASP A 216 -3.32 5.39 37.46
C ASP A 216 -2.61 4.06 37.79
N GLY A 217 -2.08 3.37 36.78
CA GLY A 217 -1.00 2.37 36.98
C GLY A 217 -1.44 1.01 37.55
N GLN A 218 -2.70 0.64 37.33
CA GLN A 218 -3.28 -0.56 37.94
C GLN A 218 -2.85 -1.81 37.18
N VAL A 219 -2.22 -2.72 37.91
CA VAL A 219 -1.95 -4.08 37.46
C VAL A 219 -2.76 -5.01 38.34
N TYR A 220 -3.79 -5.61 37.77
CA TYR A 220 -4.41 -6.78 38.37
C TYR A 220 -3.75 -7.98 37.70
N ASP A 221 -2.76 -8.56 38.37
CA ASP A 221 -2.12 -9.80 37.92
C ASP A 221 -2.74 -10.94 38.71
N VAL A 222 -3.59 -11.70 38.04
CA VAL A 222 -4.40 -12.76 38.63
C VAL A 222 -3.85 -14.09 38.14
N GLY A 223 -3.35 -14.94 39.03
CA GLY A 223 -2.87 -16.28 38.65
C GLY A 223 -3.99 -17.21 38.16
N GLY A 224 -5.21 -17.02 38.68
CA GLY A 224 -6.43 -17.74 38.29
C GLY A 224 -7.31 -16.95 37.32
N ARG A 225 -8.63 -17.03 37.50
CA ARG A 225 -9.63 -16.35 36.67
C ARG A 225 -9.94 -14.95 37.21
N LEU A 226 -10.13 -14.00 36.30
CA LEU A 226 -10.64 -12.67 36.59
C LEU A 226 -12.13 -12.57 36.25
N ALA A 227 -12.97 -12.15 37.19
CA ALA A 227 -14.38 -11.88 36.98
C ALA A 227 -14.73 -10.44 37.40
N VAL A 228 -15.33 -9.68 36.50
CA VAL A 228 -15.74 -8.29 36.72
C VAL A 228 -17.24 -8.15 36.45
N GLU A 229 -17.97 -7.63 37.43
CA GLU A 229 -19.40 -7.30 37.32
C GLU A 229 -19.59 -5.83 37.72
N THR A 230 -20.06 -4.99 36.80
CA THR A 230 -20.19 -3.54 37.03
C THR A 230 -21.23 -2.88 36.11
N THR A 231 -21.56 -1.60 36.33
CA THR A 231 -22.38 -0.81 35.39
C THR A 231 -21.56 -0.31 34.20
N ALA A 232 -20.34 0.19 34.44
CA ALA A 232 -19.38 0.50 33.39
C ALA A 232 -17.97 0.18 33.85
N LEU A 233 -17.16 -0.37 32.95
CA LEU A 233 -15.74 -0.60 33.17
C LEU A 233 -14.93 0.37 32.31
N ARG A 234 -14.20 1.29 32.96
CA ARG A 234 -13.35 2.28 32.28
C ARG A 234 -11.90 2.14 32.72
N LEU A 235 -11.02 1.80 31.79
CA LEU A 235 -9.57 1.68 32.03
C LEU A 235 -8.82 2.79 31.29
N ALA A 236 -8.08 3.63 32.01
CA ALA A 236 -7.17 4.66 31.47
C ALA A 236 -7.82 5.72 30.53
N THR A 237 -9.02 6.18 30.87
CA THR A 237 -9.81 7.14 30.05
C THR A 237 -9.58 8.63 30.39
N GLY A 238 -8.76 8.95 31.41
CA GLY A 238 -8.52 10.32 31.91
C GLY A 238 -7.19 10.98 31.50
N ALA A 239 -7.12 12.32 31.58
CA ALA A 239 -5.91 13.09 31.27
C ALA A 239 -4.83 12.91 32.36
N GLY A 240 -3.74 12.23 32.03
CA GLY A 240 -2.63 11.95 32.97
C GLY A 240 -2.49 10.47 33.36
N ALA A 241 -3.41 9.61 32.89
CA ALA A 241 -3.42 8.20 33.21
C ALA A 241 -2.13 7.47 32.75
N ARG A 242 -1.61 6.59 33.62
CA ARG A 242 -0.55 5.63 33.26
C ARG A 242 -1.18 4.35 32.68
N HIS A 243 -0.35 3.43 32.17
CA HIS A 243 -0.84 2.16 31.63
C HIS A 243 -1.64 1.39 32.69
N THR A 244 -2.90 1.06 32.39
CA THR A 244 -3.81 0.32 33.26
C THR A 244 -4.19 -0.96 32.53
N TYR A 245 -3.94 -2.11 33.14
CA TYR A 245 -4.30 -3.39 32.53
C TYR A 245 -4.82 -4.42 33.54
N PHE A 246 -5.83 -5.14 33.09
CA PHE A 246 -6.24 -6.40 33.69
C PHE A 246 -5.46 -7.54 33.03
N SER A 247 -4.86 -8.41 33.85
CA SER A 247 -4.11 -9.60 33.43
C SER A 247 -4.62 -10.82 34.17
N SER A 248 -4.88 -11.91 33.44
CA SER A 248 -5.36 -13.18 34.00
C SER A 248 -4.53 -14.33 33.43
N GLY A 249 -4.03 -15.21 34.29
CA GLY A 249 -3.36 -16.46 33.93
C GLY A 249 -4.33 -17.54 33.43
N ALA A 250 -5.64 -17.29 33.48
CA ALA A 250 -6.67 -18.19 32.99
C ALA A 250 -7.73 -17.43 32.18
N GLU A 251 -9.01 -17.58 32.54
CA GLU A 251 -10.14 -16.92 31.87
C GLU A 251 -10.38 -15.51 32.42
N THR A 252 -10.92 -14.62 31.57
CA THR A 252 -11.46 -13.33 31.99
C THR A 252 -12.94 -13.23 31.63
N LEU A 253 -13.78 -12.91 32.61
CA LEU A 253 -15.22 -12.70 32.48
C LEU A 253 -15.56 -11.24 32.80
N ILE A 254 -16.19 -10.53 31.86
CA ILE A 254 -16.63 -9.14 32.06
C ILE A 254 -18.13 -9.05 31.79
N TYR A 255 -18.90 -8.71 32.83
CA TYR A 255 -20.31 -8.37 32.76
C TYR A 255 -20.45 -6.88 33.09
N ALA A 256 -20.69 -6.06 32.06
CA ALA A 256 -20.79 -4.62 32.21
C ALA A 256 -21.95 -4.05 31.40
N GLY A 257 -22.43 -2.85 31.74
CA GLY A 257 -23.24 -2.05 30.82
C GLY A 257 -22.38 -1.50 29.68
N GLU A 258 -21.24 -0.91 30.02
CA GLU A 258 -20.28 -0.30 29.10
C GLU A 258 -18.86 -0.77 29.41
N VAL A 259 -18.03 -0.94 28.37
CA VAL A 259 -16.60 -1.22 28.48
C VAL A 259 -15.85 -0.20 27.64
N GLU A 260 -15.01 0.63 28.27
CA GLU A 260 -14.20 1.65 27.62
C GLU A 260 -12.73 1.46 28.00
N LEU A 261 -11.88 1.19 27.01
CA LEU A 261 -10.47 0.90 27.23
C LEU A 261 -9.59 1.93 26.51
N GLY A 262 -8.72 2.56 27.29
CA GLY A 262 -7.66 3.45 26.82
C GLY A 262 -8.13 4.83 26.41
N SER A 263 -7.16 5.66 26.03
CA SER A 263 -7.36 7.00 25.47
C SER A 263 -6.13 7.40 24.64
N SER A 264 -6.20 8.55 23.97
CA SER A 264 -5.01 9.11 23.28
C SER A 264 -3.80 9.33 24.20
N ALA A 265 -4.02 9.45 25.52
CA ALA A 265 -2.98 9.72 26.51
C ALA A 265 -2.47 8.44 27.21
N ALA A 266 -3.29 7.38 27.32
CA ALA A 266 -3.02 6.29 28.25
C ALA A 266 -3.56 4.94 27.78
N VAL A 267 -2.76 3.88 27.98
CA VAL A 267 -3.08 2.51 27.60
C VAL A 267 -4.07 1.91 28.58
N GLY A 268 -5.21 1.43 28.07
CA GLY A 268 -6.15 0.57 28.79
C GLY A 268 -6.18 -0.80 28.15
N ALA A 269 -5.87 -1.87 28.89
CA ALA A 269 -5.83 -3.21 28.31
C ALA A 269 -6.51 -4.28 29.17
N VAL A 270 -7.07 -5.29 28.50
CA VAL A 270 -7.49 -6.55 29.12
C VAL A 270 -6.73 -7.67 28.45
N VAL A 271 -5.94 -8.43 29.21
CA VAL A 271 -5.07 -9.50 28.72
C VAL A 271 -5.38 -10.79 29.47
N SER A 272 -5.50 -11.91 28.75
CA SER A 272 -5.77 -13.22 29.34
C SER A 272 -4.94 -14.31 28.67
N ASP A 273 -4.31 -15.17 29.45
CA ASP A 273 -3.64 -16.39 28.97
C ASP A 273 -4.63 -17.48 28.54
N GLY A 274 -5.91 -17.33 28.86
CA GLY A 274 -7.03 -18.16 28.40
C GLY A 274 -8.05 -17.38 27.57
N ASP A 275 -9.33 -17.75 27.72
CA ASP A 275 -10.45 -17.13 27.00
C ASP A 275 -10.86 -15.80 27.65
N ILE A 276 -11.40 -14.87 26.84
CA ILE A 276 -12.09 -13.67 27.32
C ILE A 276 -13.55 -13.72 26.89
N ARG A 277 -14.47 -13.54 27.85
CA ARG A 277 -15.92 -13.42 27.60
C ARG A 277 -16.42 -12.08 28.10
N ILE A 278 -17.09 -11.33 27.21
CA ILE A 278 -17.62 -10.00 27.50
C ILE A 278 -19.10 -9.95 27.18
N ASP A 279 -19.90 -9.52 28.14
CA ASP A 279 -21.29 -9.17 27.93
C ASP A 279 -21.50 -7.69 28.26
N ALA A 280 -21.67 -6.85 27.23
CA ALA A 280 -21.80 -5.40 27.35
C ALA A 280 -22.86 -4.82 26.41
N HIS A 281 -23.33 -3.60 26.62
CA HIS A 281 -24.14 -2.89 25.60
C HIS A 281 -23.21 -2.20 24.60
N THR A 282 -22.17 -1.55 25.12
CA THR A 282 -21.16 -0.84 24.34
C THR A 282 -19.77 -1.34 24.73
N ILE A 283 -18.93 -1.60 23.73
CA ILE A 283 -17.50 -1.89 23.90
C ILE A 283 -16.73 -0.90 23.03
N GLU A 284 -15.87 -0.08 23.62
CA GLU A 284 -15.07 0.93 22.93
C GLU A 284 -13.59 0.78 23.27
N LEU A 285 -12.77 0.56 22.25
CA LEU A 285 -11.32 0.46 22.34
C LEU A 285 -10.71 1.68 21.67
N ALA A 286 -10.14 2.60 22.45
CA ALA A 286 -9.62 3.85 21.91
C ALA A 286 -8.44 3.62 20.95
N GLY A 287 -8.30 4.46 19.93
CA GLY A 287 -7.14 4.42 19.01
C GLY A 287 -5.94 5.25 19.49
N GLY A 288 -4.88 5.28 18.67
CA GLY A 288 -3.66 6.06 18.92
C GLY A 288 -2.48 5.23 19.46
N THR A 289 -1.35 5.88 19.74
CA THR A 289 -0.12 5.20 20.23
C THR A 289 -0.30 4.49 21.56
N ASN A 290 -1.23 4.98 22.38
CA ASN A 290 -1.58 4.44 23.69
C ASN A 290 -3.02 3.88 23.69
N GLY A 291 -3.48 3.32 22.56
CA GLY A 291 -4.85 2.85 22.38
C GLY A 291 -5.29 1.74 23.34
N GLY A 292 -6.60 1.52 23.40
CA GLY A 292 -7.24 0.43 24.13
C GLY A 292 -6.98 -0.93 23.50
N SER A 293 -6.80 -1.98 24.30
CA SER A 293 -6.72 -3.33 23.75
C SER A 293 -7.39 -4.43 24.56
N ILE A 294 -7.86 -5.47 23.86
CA ILE A 294 -8.31 -6.74 24.43
C ILE A 294 -7.49 -7.85 23.75
N GLN A 295 -6.79 -8.66 24.54
CA GLN A 295 -5.85 -9.66 24.03
C GLN A 295 -6.03 -11.00 24.73
N ALA A 296 -6.31 -12.06 23.98
CA ALA A 296 -6.46 -13.41 24.50
C ALA A 296 -5.47 -14.37 23.83
N GLN A 297 -4.75 -15.16 24.64
CA GLN A 297 -4.03 -16.34 24.12
C GLN A 297 -5.02 -17.47 23.74
N GLY A 298 -6.23 -17.47 24.32
CA GLY A 298 -7.36 -18.30 23.91
C GLY A 298 -8.29 -17.60 22.91
N SER A 299 -9.59 -17.80 23.07
CA SER A 299 -10.64 -17.21 22.22
C SER A 299 -11.29 -15.98 22.88
N ILE A 300 -11.84 -15.07 22.08
CA ILE A 300 -12.66 -13.94 22.54
C ILE A 300 -14.12 -14.17 22.14
N ALA A 301 -15.04 -14.07 23.09
CA ALA A 301 -16.48 -14.06 22.82
C ALA A 301 -17.12 -12.79 23.40
N ALA A 302 -17.85 -12.03 22.58
CA ALA A 302 -18.50 -10.80 23.02
C ALA A 302 -19.94 -10.67 22.54
N THR A 303 -20.84 -10.26 23.45
CA THR A 303 -22.22 -9.85 23.15
C THR A 303 -22.41 -8.35 23.35
N PHE A 304 -22.91 -7.64 22.33
CA PHE A 304 -23.01 -6.18 22.34
C PHE A 304 -24.15 -5.61 21.47
N SER A 305 -24.46 -4.33 21.69
CA SER A 305 -25.27 -3.51 20.77
C SER A 305 -24.38 -2.63 19.88
N LYS A 306 -23.26 -2.13 20.42
CA LYS A 306 -22.23 -1.37 19.70
C LYS A 306 -20.83 -1.87 20.07
N LEU A 307 -20.00 -2.08 19.06
CA LEU A 307 -18.57 -2.38 19.20
C LEU A 307 -17.76 -1.40 18.35
N ASP A 308 -16.88 -0.63 18.99
CA ASP A 308 -15.92 0.28 18.35
C ASP A 308 -14.50 -0.21 18.65
N VAL A 309 -13.79 -0.64 17.61
CA VAL A 309 -12.40 -1.10 17.68
C VAL A 309 -11.53 -0.09 16.95
N SER A 310 -11.22 1.02 17.62
CA SER A 310 -10.22 1.99 17.16
C SER A 310 -8.79 1.62 17.61
N GLY A 311 -8.67 0.84 18.69
CA GLY A 311 -7.44 0.23 19.20
C GLY A 311 -7.22 -1.20 18.67
N ALA A 312 -7.10 -2.19 19.55
CA ALA A 312 -6.84 -3.58 19.13
C ALA A 312 -7.68 -4.63 19.90
N MET A 313 -8.30 -5.57 19.19
CA MET A 313 -8.91 -6.78 19.73
C MET A 313 -8.27 -7.99 19.05
N LEU A 314 -7.46 -8.74 19.80
CA LEU A 314 -6.56 -9.78 19.28
C LEU A 314 -6.80 -11.10 20.00
N ALA A 315 -7.02 -12.18 19.27
CA ALA A 315 -7.09 -13.54 19.83
C ALA A 315 -6.19 -14.48 19.04
N ASN A 316 -5.46 -15.37 19.72
CA ASN A 316 -4.79 -16.48 19.04
C ASN A 316 -5.78 -17.59 18.63
N GLY A 317 -6.89 -17.74 19.37
CA GLY A 317 -8.01 -18.61 19.05
C GLY A 317 -9.06 -17.93 18.16
N ASP A 318 -10.32 -18.30 18.35
CA ASP A 318 -11.46 -17.74 17.62
C ASP A 318 -11.90 -16.38 18.22
N ILE A 319 -12.48 -15.52 17.39
CA ILE A 319 -13.24 -14.36 17.84
C ILE A 319 -14.71 -14.54 17.42
N SER A 320 -15.62 -14.56 18.39
CA SER A 320 -17.07 -14.64 18.16
C SER A 320 -17.79 -13.39 18.69
N LEU A 321 -18.33 -12.61 17.76
CA LEU A 321 -19.02 -11.35 18.01
C LEU A 321 -20.51 -11.50 17.72
N ARG A 322 -21.37 -11.25 18.71
CA ARG A 322 -22.82 -11.39 18.59
C ARG A 322 -23.57 -10.12 18.99
N GLY A 323 -24.51 -9.72 18.15
CA GLY A 323 -25.49 -8.69 18.49
C GLY A 323 -26.41 -9.13 19.63
N LYS A 324 -26.75 -8.22 20.55
CA LYS A 324 -27.71 -8.48 21.64
C LYS A 324 -29.15 -8.57 21.14
N ASP A 325 -29.93 -9.45 21.77
CA ASP A 325 -31.37 -9.58 21.52
C ASP A 325 -32.11 -8.25 21.81
N GLY A 326 -32.94 -7.81 20.87
CA GLY A 326 -33.76 -6.59 21.03
C GLY A 326 -33.04 -5.26 20.77
N ALA A 327 -31.73 -5.27 20.45
CA ALA A 327 -30.92 -4.06 20.22
C ALA A 327 -31.22 -3.32 18.89
N GLY A 328 -32.09 -3.86 18.03
CA GLY A 328 -32.20 -3.39 16.65
C GLY A 328 -31.02 -3.90 15.81
N ASN A 329 -30.46 -3.05 14.93
CA ASN A 329 -29.24 -3.39 14.20
C ASN A 329 -28.02 -3.05 15.05
N ALA A 330 -27.27 -4.06 15.48
CA ALA A 330 -25.99 -3.86 16.16
C ALA A 330 -24.95 -3.24 15.20
N THR A 331 -23.93 -2.56 15.72
CA THR A 331 -22.85 -1.97 14.91
C THR A 331 -21.47 -2.48 15.33
N VAL A 332 -20.61 -2.71 14.34
CA VAL A 332 -19.18 -3.01 14.49
C VAL A 332 -18.40 -2.03 13.65
N ASP A 333 -17.71 -1.11 14.30
CA ASP A 333 -16.88 -0.09 13.67
C ASP A 333 -15.41 -0.44 13.93
N VAL A 334 -14.61 -0.63 12.88
CA VAL A 334 -13.20 -1.06 12.98
C VAL A 334 -12.30 -0.01 12.35
N ALA A 335 -11.60 0.75 13.18
CA ALA A 335 -10.57 1.71 12.75
C ALA A 335 -9.14 1.29 13.13
N GLY A 336 -8.99 0.34 14.05
CA GLY A 336 -7.74 -0.31 14.41
C GLY A 336 -7.73 -1.80 14.02
N ASP A 337 -7.24 -2.66 14.89
CA ASP A 337 -7.00 -4.08 14.60
C ASP A 337 -8.04 -4.99 15.26
N LEU A 338 -8.82 -5.73 14.47
CA LEU A 338 -9.68 -6.83 14.92
C LEU A 338 -9.17 -8.13 14.28
N MET A 339 -8.41 -8.94 15.04
CA MET A 339 -7.66 -10.07 14.48
C MET A 339 -7.85 -11.36 15.26
N SER A 340 -8.29 -12.40 14.56
CA SER A 340 -8.43 -13.77 15.04
C SER A 340 -7.36 -14.67 14.43
N GLY A 341 -6.66 -15.46 15.26
CA GLY A 341 -5.78 -16.54 14.82
C GLY A 341 -6.54 -17.78 14.33
N GLY A 342 -7.84 -17.88 14.66
CA GLY A 342 -8.79 -18.86 14.16
C GLY A 342 -9.90 -18.23 13.32
N THR A 343 -11.14 -18.70 13.50
CA THR A 343 -12.31 -18.13 12.82
C THR A 343 -12.67 -16.76 13.42
N LEU A 344 -12.94 -15.78 12.56
CA LEU A 344 -13.59 -14.53 12.95
C LEU A 344 -15.06 -14.59 12.54
N SER A 345 -15.94 -14.76 13.54
CA SER A 345 -17.38 -14.87 13.35
C SER A 345 -18.09 -13.61 13.85
N ILE A 346 -18.86 -12.95 12.96
CA ILE A 346 -19.62 -11.73 13.28
C ILE A 346 -21.06 -11.93 12.85
N ARG A 347 -21.98 -11.90 13.82
CA ARG A 347 -23.40 -12.15 13.59
C ARG A 347 -24.27 -11.22 14.41
N GLY A 348 -25.46 -10.92 13.91
CA GLY A 348 -26.53 -10.30 14.71
C GLY A 348 -27.03 -11.23 15.82
N ALA A 349 -28.10 -10.81 16.48
CA ALA A 349 -28.76 -11.61 17.50
C ALA A 349 -29.31 -12.94 16.95
N ASP A 350 -29.49 -13.95 17.80
CA ASP A 350 -29.87 -15.31 17.36
C ASP A 350 -31.20 -15.34 16.58
N LEU A 351 -32.15 -14.47 16.94
CA LEU A 351 -33.43 -14.34 16.25
C LEU A 351 -33.36 -13.53 14.94
N LEU A 352 -32.35 -12.66 14.81
CA LEU A 352 -32.15 -11.77 13.66
C LEU A 352 -30.65 -11.75 13.28
N PRO A 353 -30.11 -12.84 12.72
CA PRO A 353 -28.66 -13.02 12.55
C PRO A 353 -28.02 -12.03 11.56
N ARG A 354 -28.81 -11.37 10.70
CA ARG A 354 -28.34 -10.30 9.81
C ARG A 354 -28.54 -8.89 10.37
N ALA A 355 -29.13 -8.71 11.55
CA ALA A 355 -29.36 -7.39 12.15
C ALA A 355 -28.07 -6.81 12.76
N ILE A 356 -27.04 -6.65 11.92
CA ILE A 356 -25.75 -6.09 12.29
C ILE A 356 -25.15 -5.35 11.08
N LYS A 357 -24.52 -4.21 11.33
CA LYS A 357 -23.80 -3.41 10.34
C LYS A 357 -22.32 -3.37 10.70
N ILE A 358 -21.47 -3.53 9.70
CA ILE A 358 -20.02 -3.55 9.85
C ILE A 358 -19.44 -2.44 8.99
N GLU A 359 -18.60 -1.60 9.57
CA GLU A 359 -17.81 -0.59 8.87
C GLU A 359 -16.33 -0.78 9.22
N VAL A 360 -15.49 -0.93 8.20
CA VAL A 360 -14.03 -0.98 8.33
C VAL A 360 -13.47 0.32 7.78
N ALA A 361 -13.03 1.20 8.68
CA ALA A 361 -12.52 2.52 8.36
C ALA A 361 -11.11 2.47 7.74
N ASP A 362 -10.62 3.63 7.29
CA ASP A 362 -9.24 3.76 6.78
C ASP A 362 -8.21 3.37 7.85
N GLY A 363 -7.33 2.42 7.52
CA GLY A 363 -6.36 1.86 8.47
C GLY A 363 -6.90 0.72 9.32
N GLY A 364 -8.23 0.53 9.34
CA GLY A 364 -8.89 -0.56 10.05
C GLY A 364 -8.62 -1.92 9.40
N ARG A 365 -8.41 -2.94 10.22
CA ARG A 365 -8.05 -4.30 9.80
C ARG A 365 -8.94 -5.32 10.49
N LEU A 366 -9.77 -6.00 9.71
CA LEU A 366 -10.62 -7.10 10.13
C LEU A 366 -10.05 -8.39 9.55
N VAL A 367 -9.43 -9.23 10.39
CA VAL A 367 -8.63 -10.38 9.95
C VAL A 367 -9.01 -11.65 10.71
N GLY A 368 -9.17 -12.76 10.00
CA GLY A 368 -9.32 -14.09 10.60
C GLY A 368 -8.61 -15.16 9.75
N GLU A 369 -8.27 -16.30 10.31
CA GLU A 369 -7.84 -17.48 9.54
C GLU A 369 -8.97 -17.94 8.61
N ALA A 370 -10.20 -17.92 9.13
CA ALA A 370 -11.44 -18.08 8.37
C ALA A 370 -12.41 -16.94 8.69
N LEU A 371 -13.20 -16.52 7.69
CA LEU A 371 -14.25 -15.51 7.86
C LEU A 371 -15.64 -16.14 7.88
N ASP A 372 -16.43 -15.82 8.90
CA ASP A 372 -17.81 -16.29 9.07
C ASP A 372 -18.73 -15.11 9.43
N ILE A 373 -19.06 -14.29 8.43
CA ILE A 373 -19.74 -13.00 8.63
C ILE A 373 -21.18 -13.08 8.12
N TYR A 374 -22.15 -12.72 8.96
CA TYR A 374 -23.56 -12.57 8.59
C TYR A 374 -24.05 -11.18 9.00
N ALA A 375 -24.29 -10.31 8.01
CA ALA A 375 -24.62 -8.90 8.27
C ALA A 375 -25.67 -8.32 7.31
N ASP A 376 -26.25 -7.18 7.66
CA ASP A 376 -27.09 -6.37 6.77
C ASP A 376 -26.20 -5.58 5.80
N SER A 377 -25.15 -4.94 6.32
CA SER A 377 -24.20 -4.19 5.51
C SER A 377 -22.76 -4.41 5.93
N LEU A 378 -21.87 -4.48 4.94
CA LEU A 378 -20.42 -4.41 5.11
C LEU A 378 -19.87 -3.25 4.27
N GLY A 379 -19.41 -2.19 4.94
CA GLY A 379 -18.65 -1.10 4.33
C GLY A 379 -17.16 -1.24 4.61
N ILE A 380 -16.34 -1.06 3.58
CA ILE A 380 -14.89 -1.01 3.68
C ILE A 380 -14.44 0.30 3.05
N SER A 381 -13.87 1.18 3.87
CA SER A 381 -13.41 2.51 3.47
C SER A 381 -12.00 2.47 2.90
N GLY A 382 -11.64 3.47 2.10
CA GLY A 382 -10.28 3.68 1.61
C GLY A 382 -10.12 5.04 0.97
N THR A 383 -9.04 5.74 1.33
CA THR A 383 -8.72 7.08 0.79
C THR A 383 -7.42 7.10 -0.02
N SER A 384 -6.50 6.15 0.22
CA SER A 384 -5.25 6.03 -0.54
C SER A 384 -4.68 4.61 -0.51
N ALA A 385 -3.69 4.32 -1.35
CA ALA A 385 -2.99 3.03 -1.36
C ALA A 385 -2.27 2.70 -0.03
N THR A 386 -2.02 3.69 0.82
CA THR A 386 -1.39 3.56 2.15
C THR A 386 -2.37 3.68 3.31
N ALA A 387 -3.61 4.15 3.06
CA ALA A 387 -4.66 4.31 4.06
C ALA A 387 -5.95 3.72 3.51
N TYR A 388 -6.22 2.47 3.90
CA TYR A 388 -7.35 1.68 3.43
C TYR A 388 -7.84 0.74 4.54
N GLY A 389 -9.13 0.44 4.51
CA GLY A 389 -9.73 -0.63 5.27
C GLY A 389 -9.40 -1.98 4.64
N LEU A 390 -9.07 -2.96 5.49
CA LEU A 390 -8.73 -4.32 5.09
C LEU A 390 -9.68 -5.32 5.74
N VAL A 391 -10.32 -6.14 4.92
CA VAL A 391 -10.98 -7.38 5.37
C VAL A 391 -10.20 -8.55 4.79
N GLN A 392 -9.71 -9.46 5.64
CA GLN A 392 -8.85 -10.56 5.20
C GLN A 392 -9.15 -11.90 5.87
N GLY A 393 -9.37 -12.93 5.06
CA GLY A 393 -9.32 -14.33 5.47
C GLY A 393 -7.94 -14.94 5.21
N GLY A 394 -7.52 -15.85 6.07
CA GLY A 394 -6.29 -16.65 5.96
C GLY A 394 -6.48 -17.88 5.07
N THR A 395 -6.06 -19.04 5.56
CA THR A 395 -6.02 -20.29 4.76
C THR A 395 -7.35 -21.04 4.73
N GLY A 396 -8.22 -20.86 5.72
CA GLY A 396 -9.43 -21.64 5.95
C GLY A 396 -10.59 -21.34 5.00
N GLY A 397 -10.46 -20.31 4.15
CA GLY A 397 -11.56 -19.79 3.36
C GLY A 397 -12.62 -19.13 4.23
N GLY A 398 -13.82 -18.90 3.71
CA GLY A 398 -14.86 -18.25 4.50
C GLY A 398 -16.13 -17.97 3.74
N THR A 399 -17.20 -17.71 4.51
CA THR A 399 -18.47 -17.19 4.00
C THR A 399 -18.72 -15.81 4.57
N VAL A 400 -18.89 -14.84 3.69
CA VAL A 400 -19.36 -13.50 4.02
C VAL A 400 -20.73 -13.37 3.38
N ASP A 401 -21.79 -13.38 4.19
CA ASP A 401 -23.18 -13.30 3.77
C ASP A 401 -23.79 -11.96 4.21
N VAL A 402 -23.91 -11.05 3.26
CA VAL A 402 -24.33 -9.66 3.51
C VAL A 402 -25.45 -9.23 2.58
N ASN A 403 -26.37 -8.39 3.05
CA ASN A 403 -27.41 -7.85 2.18
C ASN A 403 -26.84 -6.78 1.23
N THR A 404 -26.00 -5.87 1.73
CA THR A 404 -25.30 -4.85 0.95
C THR A 404 -23.81 -4.85 1.25
N MET A 405 -22.98 -4.63 0.23
CA MET A 405 -21.54 -4.44 0.42
C MET A 405 -21.05 -3.25 -0.40
N VAL A 406 -20.24 -2.40 0.24
CA VAL A 406 -19.55 -1.29 -0.40
C VAL A 406 -18.06 -1.44 -0.11
N ASN A 407 -17.27 -1.65 -1.17
CA ASN A 407 -15.81 -1.69 -1.10
C ASN A 407 -15.28 -0.42 -1.78
N ALA A 408 -14.94 0.60 -0.99
CA ALA A 408 -14.56 1.93 -1.47
C ALA A 408 -13.25 1.92 -2.30
N PRO A 409 -12.88 3.03 -2.96
CA PRO A 409 -11.60 3.12 -3.65
C PRO A 409 -10.43 2.77 -2.72
N TYR A 410 -9.43 2.06 -3.23
CA TYR A 410 -8.26 1.57 -2.46
C TYR A 410 -8.53 0.54 -1.36
N ALA A 411 -9.79 0.34 -0.93
CA ALA A 411 -10.18 -0.68 0.02
C ALA A 411 -9.88 -2.09 -0.50
N LYS A 412 -9.57 -3.01 0.42
CA LYS A 412 -9.18 -4.38 0.09
C LYS A 412 -10.01 -5.39 0.86
N PHE A 413 -10.67 -6.25 0.11
CA PHE A 413 -11.21 -7.50 0.60
C PHE A 413 -10.38 -8.66 0.03
N ILE A 414 -9.77 -9.44 0.91
CA ILE A 414 -8.95 -10.60 0.57
C ILE A 414 -9.59 -11.83 1.20
N GLY A 415 -10.29 -12.64 0.40
CA GLY A 415 -11.06 -13.78 0.88
C GLY A 415 -10.23 -14.88 1.54
N ASN A 416 -9.07 -15.16 0.96
CA ASN A 416 -8.11 -16.16 1.45
C ASN A 416 -6.70 -15.87 0.93
N VAL A 417 -5.70 -16.30 1.71
CA VAL A 417 -4.27 -16.22 1.40
C VAL A 417 -3.69 -17.64 1.29
N TRP A 418 -2.62 -17.83 0.49
CA TRP A 418 -2.03 -19.15 0.24
C TRP A 418 -1.69 -19.90 1.54
N GLY A 419 -2.14 -21.15 1.63
CA GLY A 419 -1.66 -22.17 2.58
C GLY A 419 -1.39 -23.49 1.86
N ASP A 420 -0.63 -24.39 2.50
CA ASP A 420 -0.24 -25.71 1.95
C ASP A 420 -1.42 -26.71 1.79
N THR A 421 -2.64 -26.33 2.16
CA THR A 421 -3.85 -27.15 2.05
C THR A 421 -4.75 -26.67 0.90
N ALA A 422 -5.50 -27.63 0.32
CA ALA A 422 -6.34 -27.53 -0.88
C ALA A 422 -6.98 -26.14 -1.18
N PRO A 423 -7.22 -25.76 -2.45
CA PRO A 423 -7.70 -24.42 -2.81
C PRO A 423 -8.93 -24.05 -1.98
N SER A 424 -8.76 -23.16 -1.01
CA SER A 424 -9.86 -22.72 -0.17
C SER A 424 -10.78 -21.81 -0.99
N LYS A 425 -12.08 -22.05 -0.84
CA LYS A 425 -13.12 -21.28 -1.53
C LYS A 425 -13.57 -20.13 -0.64
N THR A 426 -13.52 -18.93 -1.16
CA THR A 426 -14.17 -17.76 -0.56
C THR A 426 -15.54 -17.59 -1.18
N THR A 427 -16.59 -17.49 -0.35
CA THR A 427 -17.95 -17.21 -0.82
C THR A 427 -18.44 -15.88 -0.25
N LEU A 428 -18.65 -14.90 -1.13
CA LEU A 428 -19.27 -13.62 -0.83
C LEU A 428 -20.72 -13.64 -1.32
N LYS A 429 -21.65 -13.96 -0.43
CA LYS A 429 -23.08 -13.98 -0.72
C LYS A 429 -23.65 -12.57 -0.56
N ILE A 430 -24.28 -12.08 -1.63
CA ILE A 430 -24.87 -10.74 -1.68
C ILE A 430 -26.37 -10.86 -1.82
N GLY A 431 -27.11 -10.28 -0.87
CA GLY A 431 -28.57 -10.29 -0.86
C GLY A 431 -29.19 -9.33 -1.87
N SER A 432 -28.64 -8.12 -2.01
CA SER A 432 -29.22 -7.05 -2.84
C SER A 432 -28.21 -6.35 -3.76
N MET A 433 -27.09 -5.87 -3.22
CA MET A 433 -26.19 -5.01 -3.98
C MET A 433 -24.74 -5.10 -3.52
N LEU A 434 -23.82 -5.18 -4.48
CA LEU A 434 -22.39 -5.02 -4.29
C LEU A 434 -21.92 -3.82 -5.13
N PHE A 435 -21.34 -2.83 -4.47
CA PHE A 435 -20.60 -1.73 -5.12
C PHE A 435 -19.11 -1.91 -4.86
N ASN A 436 -18.36 -2.30 -5.89
CA ASN A 436 -16.92 -2.47 -5.81
C ASN A 436 -16.20 -1.30 -6.52
N LEU A 437 -15.42 -0.55 -5.75
CA LEU A 437 -14.52 0.52 -6.17
C LEU A 437 -13.05 0.21 -5.86
N GLY A 438 -12.80 -0.79 -5.01
CA GLY A 438 -11.48 -1.26 -4.61
C GLY A 438 -11.14 -2.65 -5.17
N LEU A 439 -10.39 -3.42 -4.37
CA LEU A 439 -9.97 -4.78 -4.70
C LEU A 439 -10.80 -5.82 -3.95
N LEU A 440 -11.44 -6.71 -4.69
CA LEU A 440 -12.01 -7.98 -4.22
C LEU A 440 -11.14 -9.12 -4.76
N TYR A 441 -10.40 -9.77 -3.88
CA TYR A 441 -9.39 -10.75 -4.27
C TYR A 441 -9.47 -12.02 -3.44
N ALA A 442 -9.15 -13.15 -4.06
CA ALA A 442 -8.93 -14.44 -3.41
C ALA A 442 -7.71 -15.11 -4.06
N GLN A 443 -6.94 -15.88 -3.30
CA GLN A 443 -5.86 -16.70 -3.87
C GLN A 443 -6.36 -18.04 -4.42
N GLY A 444 -7.60 -18.43 -4.13
CA GLY A 444 -8.28 -19.64 -4.59
C GLY A 444 -9.61 -19.37 -5.28
N ASP A 445 -10.55 -20.30 -5.19
CA ASP A 445 -11.87 -20.14 -5.81
C ASP A 445 -12.65 -19.00 -5.13
N LEU A 446 -13.23 -18.12 -5.93
CA LEU A 446 -14.01 -16.98 -5.47
C LEU A 446 -15.42 -17.04 -6.05
N GLU A 447 -16.41 -17.15 -5.18
CA GLU A 447 -17.82 -17.01 -5.55
C GLU A 447 -18.36 -15.68 -5.04
N VAL A 448 -18.93 -14.86 -5.92
CA VAL A 448 -19.50 -13.54 -5.59
C VAL A 448 -20.92 -13.43 -6.11
N GLY A 449 -21.83 -13.06 -5.20
CA GLY A 449 -23.16 -12.57 -5.52
C GLY A 449 -24.31 -13.40 -4.96
N GLY A 450 -25.44 -13.36 -5.64
CA GLY A 450 -26.71 -14.00 -5.26
C GLY A 450 -27.76 -13.76 -6.35
N GLU A 451 -28.78 -14.62 -6.44
CA GLU A 451 -29.74 -14.61 -7.57
C GLU A 451 -30.45 -13.26 -7.78
N GLU A 452 -30.69 -12.50 -6.70
CA GLU A 452 -31.34 -11.18 -6.74
C GLU A 452 -30.35 -10.00 -6.75
N ALA A 453 -29.05 -10.28 -6.62
CA ALA A 453 -28.02 -9.26 -6.43
C ALA A 453 -27.78 -8.43 -7.69
N VAL A 454 -27.45 -7.15 -7.49
CA VAL A 454 -26.83 -6.30 -8.51
C VAL A 454 -25.36 -6.13 -8.17
N LEU A 455 -24.48 -6.56 -9.06
CA LEU A 455 -23.03 -6.43 -8.89
C LEU A 455 -22.52 -5.29 -9.78
N VAL A 456 -21.91 -4.28 -9.18
CA VAL A 456 -21.30 -3.15 -9.89
C VAL A 456 -19.80 -3.14 -9.58
N ASN A 457 -18.98 -3.39 -10.60
CA ASN A 457 -17.53 -3.28 -10.54
C ASN A 457 -17.09 -2.04 -11.33
N THR A 458 -16.60 -1.02 -10.64
CA THR A 458 -16.29 0.30 -11.25
C THR A 458 -14.90 0.37 -11.87
N GLU A 459 -14.57 1.49 -12.51
CA GLU A 459 -13.40 1.72 -13.39
C GLU A 459 -12.05 1.21 -12.85
N THR A 460 -11.67 1.63 -11.63
CA THR A 460 -10.39 1.24 -11.00
C THR A 460 -10.49 -0.03 -10.16
N ALA A 461 -11.65 -0.66 -10.14
CA ALA A 461 -11.96 -1.78 -9.26
C ALA A 461 -11.63 -3.11 -9.93
N ALA A 462 -11.29 -4.10 -9.10
CA ALA A 462 -10.99 -5.45 -9.57
C ALA A 462 -11.71 -6.50 -8.72
N ILE A 463 -12.27 -7.50 -9.40
CA ILE A 463 -12.73 -8.76 -8.80
C ILE A 463 -11.87 -9.88 -9.38
N SER A 464 -11.16 -10.60 -8.52
CA SER A 464 -10.21 -11.61 -8.98
C SER A 464 -10.13 -12.84 -8.07
N SER A 465 -10.13 -14.02 -8.69
CA SER A 465 -9.86 -15.30 -8.02
C SER A 465 -8.37 -15.66 -7.97
N GLY A 466 -7.48 -14.76 -8.37
CA GLY A 466 -6.04 -15.00 -8.47
C GLY A 466 -5.73 -16.16 -9.41
N TYR A 467 -5.69 -17.38 -8.87
CA TYR A 467 -5.39 -18.60 -9.61
C TYR A 467 -6.54 -19.61 -9.67
N GLY A 468 -7.62 -19.39 -8.91
CA GLY A 468 -8.79 -20.26 -8.86
C GLY A 468 -9.86 -19.90 -9.89
N ASP A 469 -11.03 -20.49 -9.73
CA ASP A 469 -12.22 -20.14 -10.50
C ASP A 469 -12.89 -18.89 -9.94
N LEU A 470 -13.45 -18.07 -10.84
CA LEU A 470 -14.31 -16.95 -10.48
C LEU A 470 -15.75 -17.30 -10.85
N ALA A 471 -16.61 -17.46 -9.85
CA ALA A 471 -18.03 -17.66 -10.02
C ALA A 471 -18.80 -16.39 -9.67
N LEU A 472 -19.58 -15.86 -10.60
CA LEU A 472 -20.44 -14.70 -10.43
C LEU A 472 -21.89 -15.13 -10.60
N VAL A 473 -22.72 -14.87 -9.59
CA VAL A 473 -24.15 -15.14 -9.62
C VAL A 473 -24.87 -13.83 -9.33
N ALA A 474 -25.72 -13.36 -10.23
CA ALA A 474 -26.39 -12.08 -10.04
C ALA A 474 -27.71 -12.01 -10.82
N ARG A 475 -28.61 -11.12 -10.38
CA ARG A 475 -29.68 -10.66 -11.27
C ARG A 475 -29.12 -9.81 -12.39
N ARG A 476 -28.15 -8.94 -12.09
CA ARG A 476 -27.50 -8.03 -13.05
C ARG A 476 -26.04 -7.81 -12.68
N ILE A 477 -25.17 -7.76 -13.70
CA ILE A 477 -23.74 -7.45 -13.55
C ILE A 477 -23.40 -6.25 -14.42
N GLU A 478 -22.77 -5.24 -13.83
CA GLU A 478 -22.17 -4.10 -14.52
C GLU A 478 -20.67 -4.08 -14.22
N ASN A 479 -19.84 -4.35 -15.24
CA ASN A 479 -18.40 -4.31 -15.16
C ASN A 479 -17.85 -3.15 -15.98
N TYR A 480 -17.20 -2.22 -15.30
CA TYR A 480 -16.43 -1.10 -15.86
C TYR A 480 -14.94 -1.18 -15.50
N GLY A 481 -14.58 -2.04 -14.54
CA GLY A 481 -13.21 -2.34 -14.15
C GLY A 481 -12.74 -3.70 -14.64
N THR A 482 -12.00 -4.43 -13.81
CA THR A 482 -11.43 -5.75 -14.16
C THR A 482 -12.15 -6.92 -13.48
N LEU A 483 -12.53 -7.93 -14.26
CA LEU A 483 -12.87 -9.26 -13.78
C LEU A 483 -11.78 -10.24 -14.25
N TYR A 484 -11.09 -10.89 -13.31
CA TYR A 484 -10.00 -11.80 -13.64
C TYR A 484 -10.18 -13.17 -12.99
N ALA A 485 -10.26 -14.22 -13.81
CA ALA A 485 -10.25 -15.61 -13.36
C ALA A 485 -8.91 -16.26 -13.71
N GLY A 486 -8.16 -16.74 -12.71
CA GLY A 486 -6.92 -17.45 -12.97
C GLY A 486 -7.11 -18.75 -13.75
N ARG A 487 -8.25 -19.43 -13.56
CA ARG A 487 -8.65 -20.65 -14.28
C ARG A 487 -9.91 -20.43 -15.10
N ASP A 488 -11.10 -20.70 -14.53
CA ASP A 488 -12.36 -20.58 -15.25
C ASP A 488 -13.24 -19.45 -14.68
N LEU A 489 -13.90 -18.72 -15.58
CA LEU A 489 -14.97 -17.78 -15.23
C LEU A 489 -16.33 -18.41 -15.48
N PHE A 490 -17.19 -18.40 -14.46
CA PHE A 490 -18.58 -18.78 -14.56
C PHE A 490 -19.46 -17.60 -14.16
N ALA A 491 -20.21 -17.02 -15.10
CA ALA A 491 -21.16 -15.95 -14.80
C ALA A 491 -22.58 -16.42 -15.13
N THR A 492 -23.45 -16.51 -14.12
CA THR A 492 -24.88 -16.80 -14.28
C THR A 492 -25.70 -15.57 -13.90
N VAL A 493 -26.42 -15.03 -14.89
CA VAL A 493 -27.05 -13.71 -14.79
C VAL A 493 -28.53 -13.76 -15.13
N GLY A 494 -29.39 -13.22 -14.27
CA GLY A 494 -30.83 -13.26 -14.47
C GLY A 494 -31.36 -12.34 -15.59
N THR A 495 -30.81 -11.13 -15.71
CA THR A 495 -31.33 -10.07 -16.59
C THR A 495 -30.29 -9.56 -17.57
N ASP A 496 -29.33 -8.75 -17.11
CA ASP A 496 -28.36 -8.08 -17.98
C ASP A 496 -26.93 -8.28 -17.48
N PHE A 497 -26.03 -8.61 -18.41
CA PHE A 497 -24.59 -8.57 -18.21
C PHE A 497 -24.01 -7.48 -19.10
N TYR A 498 -23.41 -6.47 -18.48
CA TYR A 498 -22.81 -5.35 -19.16
C TYR A 498 -21.32 -5.27 -18.84
N ASN A 499 -20.47 -5.45 -19.86
CA ASN A 499 -19.05 -5.15 -19.80
C ASN A 499 -18.82 -3.84 -20.57
N GLY A 500 -18.89 -2.72 -19.84
CA GLY A 500 -19.09 -1.40 -20.41
C GLY A 500 -17.84 -0.53 -20.40
N THR A 501 -17.97 0.65 -20.99
CA THR A 501 -17.01 1.75 -20.86
C THR A 501 -17.63 2.88 -20.04
N TYR A 502 -16.90 3.39 -19.04
CA TYR A 502 -17.31 4.54 -18.23
C TYR A 502 -16.09 5.43 -17.96
N ASN A 503 -16.26 6.75 -18.15
CA ASN A 503 -15.20 7.80 -18.10
C ASN A 503 -13.81 7.36 -18.57
N ASN A 504 -13.71 6.77 -19.76
CA ASN A 504 -12.46 6.37 -20.44
C ASN A 504 -11.78 5.08 -19.94
N PHE A 505 -12.42 4.33 -19.02
CA PHE A 505 -11.98 2.99 -18.65
C PHE A 505 -12.87 1.94 -19.29
N ALA A 506 -12.24 0.98 -19.98
CA ALA A 506 -12.91 -0.14 -20.61
C ALA A 506 -12.96 -1.33 -19.66
N GLY A 507 -14.17 -1.82 -19.41
CA GLY A 507 -14.40 -3.05 -18.67
C GLY A 507 -13.59 -4.19 -19.30
N THR A 508 -12.78 -4.85 -18.48
CA THR A 508 -11.90 -5.93 -18.90
C THR A 508 -12.33 -7.22 -18.22
N ILE A 509 -12.47 -8.28 -19.01
CA ILE A 509 -12.70 -9.64 -18.53
C ILE A 509 -11.57 -10.49 -19.06
N ALA A 510 -10.83 -11.14 -18.18
CA ALA A 510 -9.73 -12.01 -18.57
C ALA A 510 -9.79 -13.36 -17.84
N THR A 511 -9.57 -14.45 -18.56
CA THR A 511 -9.51 -15.80 -17.97
C THR A 511 -8.29 -16.58 -18.45
N GLY A 512 -7.68 -17.35 -17.54
CA GLY A 512 -6.56 -18.22 -17.89
C GLY A 512 -6.95 -19.41 -18.76
N ARG A 513 -8.19 -19.93 -18.64
CA ARG A 513 -8.62 -21.15 -19.32
C ARG A 513 -9.98 -21.06 -20.00
N HIS A 514 -11.09 -21.09 -19.27
CA HIS A 514 -12.42 -21.08 -19.89
C HIS A 514 -13.27 -19.94 -19.37
N ALA A 515 -14.24 -19.50 -20.17
CA ALA A 515 -15.25 -18.55 -19.73
C ALA A 515 -16.62 -19.03 -20.18
N THR A 516 -17.57 -19.09 -19.25
CA THR A 516 -18.98 -19.34 -19.53
C THR A 516 -19.80 -18.20 -18.94
N ILE A 517 -20.42 -17.42 -19.81
CA ILE A 517 -21.33 -16.32 -19.43
C ILE A 517 -22.72 -16.69 -19.92
N THR A 518 -23.65 -16.88 -18.99
CA THR A 518 -25.03 -17.25 -19.30
C THR A 518 -26.00 -16.24 -18.71
N VAL A 519 -26.75 -15.59 -19.59
CA VAL A 519 -27.84 -14.68 -19.26
C VAL A 519 -29.17 -15.40 -19.48
N THR A 520 -29.85 -15.78 -18.39
CA THR A 520 -30.97 -16.73 -18.41
C THR A 520 -32.33 -16.11 -18.70
N GLY A 521 -32.48 -14.78 -18.52
CA GLY A 521 -33.74 -14.08 -18.70
C GLY A 521 -34.33 -14.20 -20.11
N ALA A 522 -35.66 -14.21 -20.21
CA ALA A 522 -36.39 -14.37 -21.48
C ALA A 522 -36.06 -13.31 -22.56
N ASN A 523 -35.56 -12.14 -22.14
CA ASN A 523 -35.03 -11.08 -22.99
C ASN A 523 -33.62 -10.64 -22.55
N GLY A 524 -32.90 -11.52 -21.86
CA GLY A 524 -31.64 -11.17 -21.21
C GLY A 524 -30.61 -10.63 -22.20
N VAL A 525 -29.91 -9.58 -21.80
CA VAL A 525 -28.95 -8.86 -22.65
C VAL A 525 -27.54 -9.12 -22.16
N PHE A 526 -26.70 -9.63 -23.06
CA PHE A 526 -25.26 -9.52 -22.94
C PHE A 526 -24.79 -8.36 -23.81
N SER A 527 -24.06 -7.41 -23.22
CA SER A 527 -23.52 -6.26 -23.94
C SER A 527 -22.05 -6.03 -23.57
N ASN A 528 -21.19 -6.00 -24.59
CA ASN A 528 -19.77 -5.74 -24.48
C ASN A 528 -19.39 -4.49 -25.26
N GLU A 529 -18.74 -3.57 -24.54
CA GLU A 529 -18.12 -2.34 -25.04
C GLU A 529 -16.62 -2.29 -24.71
N GLY A 530 -16.15 -3.20 -23.86
CA GLY A 530 -14.74 -3.33 -23.47
C GLY A 530 -14.07 -4.57 -24.05
N THR A 531 -13.14 -5.15 -23.30
CA THR A 531 -12.30 -6.28 -23.74
C THR A 531 -12.64 -7.54 -22.97
N ILE A 532 -12.75 -8.67 -23.69
CA ILE A 532 -12.94 -10.01 -23.14
C ILE A 532 -11.90 -10.93 -23.75
N ASP A 533 -10.93 -11.37 -22.94
CA ASP A 533 -9.86 -12.26 -23.34
C ASP A 533 -9.97 -13.61 -22.62
N ILE A 534 -10.11 -14.68 -23.40
CA ILE A 534 -10.36 -16.03 -22.91
C ILE A 534 -9.19 -16.93 -23.34
N GLY A 535 -8.41 -17.40 -22.38
CA GLY A 535 -7.20 -18.20 -22.62
C GLY A 535 -7.44 -19.54 -23.34
N GLY A 536 -8.69 -20.02 -23.38
CA GLY A 536 -9.12 -21.27 -24.02
C GLY A 536 -10.53 -21.15 -24.60
N ASN A 537 -11.47 -22.03 -24.23
CA ASN A 537 -12.84 -22.02 -24.77
C ASN A 537 -13.73 -20.96 -24.11
N GLY A 538 -14.49 -20.23 -24.93
CA GLY A 538 -15.48 -19.26 -24.52
C GLY A 538 -16.90 -19.69 -24.88
N GLU A 539 -17.84 -19.51 -23.96
CA GLU A 539 -19.26 -19.72 -24.19
C GLU A 539 -20.04 -18.50 -23.68
N ILE A 540 -20.76 -17.83 -24.59
CA ILE A 540 -21.62 -16.69 -24.25
C ILE A 540 -23.05 -17.03 -24.70
N ASN A 541 -23.96 -17.13 -23.72
CA ASN A 541 -25.34 -17.48 -23.94
C ASN A 541 -26.23 -16.31 -23.49
N ALA A 542 -26.95 -15.68 -24.42
CA ALA A 542 -27.90 -14.60 -24.10
C ALA A 542 -28.97 -14.47 -25.18
N TYR A 543 -30.19 -14.11 -24.80
CA TYR A 543 -31.26 -13.87 -25.78
C TYR A 543 -30.88 -12.76 -26.76
N ARG A 544 -30.37 -11.63 -26.23
CA ARG A 544 -29.76 -10.53 -26.99
C ARG A 544 -28.26 -10.48 -26.72
N PHE A 545 -27.47 -10.42 -27.77
CA PHE A 545 -26.01 -10.28 -27.70
C PHE A 545 -25.60 -8.99 -28.42
N ARG A 546 -24.77 -8.16 -27.79
CA ARG A 546 -24.23 -6.93 -28.37
C ARG A 546 -22.74 -6.85 -28.14
N ASN A 547 -21.98 -6.65 -29.21
CA ASN A 547 -20.56 -6.28 -29.18
C ASN A 547 -20.40 -5.01 -30.00
N ASN A 548 -20.86 -3.89 -29.42
CA ASN A 548 -21.15 -2.67 -30.18
C ASN A 548 -20.32 -1.52 -29.63
N LEU A 549 -19.72 -0.75 -30.53
CA LEU A 549 -19.10 0.53 -30.18
C LEU A 549 -20.21 1.58 -29.98
N THR A 550 -20.39 2.03 -28.74
CA THR A 550 -21.53 2.89 -28.30
C THR A 550 -21.13 4.30 -27.87
N HIS A 551 -19.85 4.68 -28.00
CA HIS A 551 -19.37 6.00 -27.58
C HIS A 551 -20.15 7.15 -28.23
N ARG A 552 -20.33 8.24 -27.46
CA ARG A 552 -21.05 9.45 -27.89
C ARG A 552 -20.43 9.96 -29.19
N ILE A 553 -21.22 9.87 -30.25
CA ILE A 553 -21.00 10.64 -31.46
C ILE A 553 -21.26 12.10 -31.08
N GLU A 554 -20.20 12.90 -30.95
CA GLU A 554 -20.36 14.33 -30.76
C GLU A 554 -20.66 14.99 -32.11
N THR A 555 -21.60 15.93 -32.05
CA THR A 555 -22.09 16.66 -33.20
C THR A 555 -21.50 18.06 -33.14
N VAL A 556 -20.42 18.31 -33.89
CA VAL A 556 -19.81 19.65 -33.94
C VAL A 556 -20.45 20.43 -35.08
N VAL A 557 -21.10 21.54 -34.73
CA VAL A 557 -21.62 22.52 -35.70
C VAL A 557 -20.51 23.50 -36.05
N GLN A 558 -19.94 23.39 -37.24
CA GLN A 558 -19.03 24.40 -37.78
C GLN A 558 -19.80 25.40 -38.64
N ASN A 559 -19.73 26.67 -38.25
CA ASN A 559 -20.31 27.78 -39.01
C ASN A 559 -19.30 28.28 -40.04
N GLN A 560 -19.54 28.03 -41.33
CA GLN A 560 -18.75 28.62 -42.41
C GLN A 560 -19.37 30.00 -42.76
N ARG A 561 -18.72 31.08 -42.33
CA ARG A 561 -19.24 32.46 -42.44
C ARG A 561 -19.05 33.08 -43.84
N ASP A 562 -20.12 33.75 -44.27
CA ASP A 562 -20.22 34.92 -45.18
C ASP A 562 -19.31 34.97 -46.42
N LYS A 563 -19.85 34.59 -47.59
CA LYS A 563 -19.34 35.11 -48.87
C LYS A 563 -19.93 36.50 -49.13
N GLN A 564 -19.21 37.53 -48.69
CA GLN A 564 -19.46 38.92 -49.11
C GLN A 564 -19.07 39.11 -50.58
N TYR A 565 -20.04 39.47 -51.42
CA TYR A 565 -19.77 39.96 -52.78
C TYR A 565 -19.93 41.48 -52.82
N HIS A 566 -18.84 42.19 -53.13
CA HIS A 566 -18.86 43.61 -53.47
C HIS A 566 -18.92 43.77 -55.00
N PRO A 567 -19.93 44.43 -55.56
CA PRO A 567 -19.86 44.85 -56.96
C PRO A 567 -18.96 46.10 -57.03
N ASN A 568 -17.74 45.95 -57.55
CA ASN A 568 -16.98 47.11 -58.01
C ASN A 568 -17.29 47.36 -59.49
N ALA A 569 -17.74 48.59 -59.76
CA ALA A 569 -17.94 49.11 -61.09
C ALA A 569 -16.63 49.14 -61.88
N ASP A 570 -16.80 48.96 -63.19
CA ASP A 570 -15.87 49.27 -64.27
C ASP A 570 -14.75 48.28 -64.63
N SER A 571 -14.93 47.78 -65.86
CA SER A 571 -13.95 47.27 -66.81
C SER A 571 -13.45 45.82 -66.62
N GLY A 572 -13.78 45.01 -67.63
CA GLY A 572 -13.42 43.62 -67.73
C GLY A 572 -11.90 43.38 -67.67
N ARG A 573 -11.49 42.65 -66.65
CA ARG A 573 -10.30 41.78 -66.63
C ARG A 573 -10.47 40.80 -65.49
N TYR A 574 -10.58 39.52 -65.80
CA TYR A 574 -10.35 38.48 -64.81
C TYR A 574 -8.88 38.58 -64.40
N VAL A 575 -8.64 39.05 -63.18
CA VAL A 575 -7.37 38.86 -62.48
C VAL A 575 -7.70 37.94 -61.32
N ASP A 576 -7.28 36.70 -61.49
CA ASP A 576 -7.20 35.72 -60.43
C ASP A 576 -6.28 36.29 -59.34
N TYR A 577 -6.81 36.48 -58.13
CA TYR A 577 -6.01 36.71 -56.94
C TYR A 577 -5.97 35.41 -56.16
N ASP A 578 -5.19 34.47 -56.70
CA ASP A 578 -4.53 33.48 -55.89
C ASP A 578 -3.60 34.21 -54.91
N ARG A 579 -3.95 34.15 -53.63
CA ARG A 579 -3.02 34.46 -52.55
C ARG A 579 -2.98 33.27 -51.60
N GLN A 580 -2.48 32.15 -52.10
CA GLN A 580 -1.86 31.11 -51.28
C GLN A 580 -0.87 31.74 -50.29
N ARG A 581 -1.13 31.52 -48.99
CA ARG A 581 -0.07 31.24 -48.02
C ARG A 581 -0.28 29.82 -47.53
N ILE A 582 0.50 28.91 -48.12
CA ILE A 582 0.63 27.50 -47.78
C ILE A 582 1.41 27.37 -46.46
N SER A 583 0.96 26.49 -45.57
CA SER A 583 1.83 25.49 -44.93
C SER A 583 1.07 24.15 -44.88
N GLY A 584 1.61 23.13 -45.57
CA GLY A 584 0.97 21.84 -45.86
C GLY A 584 1.04 20.82 -44.71
N ALA A 585 0.68 19.54 -44.87
CA ALA A 585 0.09 18.76 -45.96
C ALA A 585 -0.52 17.46 -45.35
N GLY A 586 -1.21 16.55 -46.05
CA GLY A 586 -1.59 16.39 -47.44
C GLY A 586 -2.51 15.17 -47.54
N GLY A 587 -3.50 15.22 -48.43
CA GLY A 587 -4.41 14.11 -48.75
C GLY A 587 -5.09 14.41 -50.08
N GLU A 588 -4.98 13.48 -51.01
CA GLU A 588 -5.35 13.61 -52.42
C GLU A 588 -6.83 14.00 -52.62
N HIS A 589 -7.07 15.13 -53.29
CA HIS A 589 -8.40 15.53 -53.72
C HIS A 589 -8.67 15.08 -55.16
N HIS A 590 -9.59 14.12 -55.30
CA HIS A 590 -10.35 13.96 -56.53
C HIS A 590 -11.22 15.21 -56.74
N SER A 591 -10.93 15.95 -57.81
CA SER A 591 -11.76 17.07 -58.27
C SER A 591 -13.16 16.60 -58.66
N ARG A 592 -14.20 17.17 -58.04
CA ARG A 592 -15.50 17.36 -58.69
C ARG A 592 -15.85 18.84 -58.64
N GLU A 593 -15.86 19.45 -59.82
CA GLU A 593 -16.53 20.74 -60.06
C GLU A 593 -18.00 20.62 -59.65
N PHE A 594 -18.44 21.47 -58.73
CA PHE A 594 -19.86 21.80 -58.56
C PHE A 594 -20.07 23.19 -59.15
N ASP A 595 -20.65 23.19 -60.34
CA ASP A 595 -21.04 24.34 -61.14
C ASP A 595 -22.38 24.89 -60.60
N ASP A 596 -22.36 25.53 -59.43
CA ASP A 596 -23.55 26.16 -58.83
C ASP A 596 -23.45 27.69 -59.00
N THR A 597 -24.16 28.19 -60.01
CA THR A 597 -24.35 29.62 -60.26
C THR A 597 -25.39 30.21 -59.30
N PRO A 598 -25.09 31.25 -58.49
CA PRO A 598 -26.12 31.96 -57.74
C PRO A 598 -26.72 33.09 -58.58
N PHE A 599 -28.05 33.14 -58.63
CA PHE A 599 -28.83 34.23 -59.22
C PHE A 599 -28.67 35.54 -58.42
N TYR A 600 -28.35 36.64 -59.09
CA TYR A 600 -28.38 38.00 -58.52
C TYR A 600 -29.66 38.73 -58.95
N HIS A 601 -30.47 39.21 -58.00
CA HIS A 601 -31.56 40.16 -58.24
C HIS A 601 -31.34 41.38 -57.33
N VAL A 602 -30.91 42.51 -57.89
CA VAL A 602 -30.90 43.80 -57.18
C VAL A 602 -32.11 44.59 -57.65
N THR A 603 -33.12 44.70 -56.80
CA THR A 603 -34.25 45.61 -57.03
C THR A 603 -33.99 46.89 -56.24
N LEU A 604 -33.74 47.99 -56.94
CA LEU A 604 -33.75 49.33 -56.37
C LEU A 604 -35.18 49.84 -56.40
N ASP A 605 -35.87 49.76 -55.27
CA ASP A 605 -37.07 50.57 -55.01
C ASP A 605 -36.71 51.53 -53.86
N GLY A 606 -37.04 52.82 -54.04
CA GLY A 606 -36.46 53.93 -53.31
C GLY A 606 -36.23 53.69 -51.80
N TRP A 607 -35.00 54.01 -51.37
CA TRP A 607 -34.47 54.09 -49.99
C TRP A 607 -33.97 52.80 -49.31
N HIS A 608 -34.11 51.62 -49.92
CA HIS A 608 -33.65 50.36 -49.34
C HIS A 608 -32.75 49.53 -50.28
N MET A 609 -31.60 49.03 -49.80
CA MET A 609 -30.83 47.97 -50.46
C MET A 609 -31.11 46.64 -49.77
N TYR A 610 -31.40 45.58 -50.54
CA TYR A 610 -31.54 44.22 -50.02
C TYR A 610 -30.30 43.39 -50.37
N ARG A 611 -29.73 42.68 -49.38
CA ARG A 611 -28.64 41.71 -49.52
C ARG A 611 -29.19 40.32 -49.21
N ASP A 612 -29.31 39.49 -50.24
CA ASP A 612 -29.59 38.07 -50.06
C ASP A 612 -28.28 37.34 -49.69
N TYR A 613 -28.32 36.51 -48.65
CA TYR A 613 -27.19 35.71 -48.18
C TYR A 613 -27.62 34.25 -47.99
N VAL A 614 -26.66 33.35 -48.16
CA VAL A 614 -26.83 31.91 -47.93
C VAL A 614 -25.84 31.51 -46.85
N ASN A 615 -26.37 31.00 -45.74
CA ASN A 615 -25.56 30.42 -44.67
C ASN A 615 -25.55 28.90 -44.83
N THR A 616 -24.35 28.33 -44.94
CA THR A 616 -24.15 26.88 -44.93
C THR A 616 -23.47 26.47 -43.63
N TRP A 617 -24.03 25.47 -42.98
CA TRP A 617 -23.54 24.92 -41.73
C TRP A 617 -23.19 23.46 -41.97
N GLU A 618 -22.01 23.06 -41.51
CA GLU A 618 -21.61 21.67 -41.52
C GLU A 618 -21.74 21.11 -40.11
N VAL A 619 -22.35 19.94 -40.02
CA VAL A 619 -22.51 19.19 -38.80
C VAL A 619 -21.79 17.88 -38.95
N LEU A 620 -20.69 17.73 -38.22
CA LEU A 620 -19.84 16.56 -38.27
C LEU A 620 -20.07 15.65 -37.07
N GLU A 621 -20.26 14.36 -37.34
CA GLU A 621 -20.19 13.29 -36.35
C GLU A 621 -18.76 12.81 -36.20
N TYR A 622 -18.22 12.87 -34.98
CA TYR A 622 -16.94 12.25 -34.64
C TYR A 622 -17.07 11.44 -33.35
N PHE A 623 -16.18 10.47 -33.17
CA PHE A 623 -15.97 9.87 -31.85
C PHE A 623 -15.31 10.90 -30.94
N ASP A 624 -15.77 10.98 -29.69
CA ASP A 624 -15.12 11.78 -28.65
C ASP A 624 -13.60 11.47 -28.60
N SER A 625 -12.79 12.50 -28.39
CA SER A 625 -11.32 12.49 -28.45
C SER A 625 -10.63 11.60 -27.41
N VAL A 626 -11.41 10.97 -26.53
CA VAL A 626 -10.89 10.10 -25.48
C VAL A 626 -11.03 8.63 -25.88
N SER A 627 -9.94 8.07 -26.40
CA SER A 627 -9.63 6.62 -26.57
C SER A 627 -10.81 5.65 -26.49
N ALA A 628 -11.70 5.65 -27.49
CA ALA A 628 -12.69 4.58 -27.63
C ALA A 628 -11.97 3.31 -28.12
N THR A 629 -11.50 2.45 -27.21
CA THR A 629 -11.03 1.10 -27.54
C THR A 629 -12.21 0.34 -28.14
N ALA A 630 -12.04 -0.20 -29.35
CA ALA A 630 -13.11 -0.97 -29.98
C ALA A 630 -13.41 -2.21 -29.14
N PRO A 631 -14.70 -2.58 -28.94
CA PRO A 631 -15.04 -3.74 -28.15
C PRO A 631 -14.45 -5.00 -28.79
N ASN A 632 -13.79 -5.81 -27.96
CA ASN A 632 -13.10 -7.02 -28.39
C ASN A 632 -13.55 -8.22 -27.56
N ILE A 633 -13.81 -9.33 -28.24
CA ILE A 633 -14.02 -10.64 -27.61
C ILE A 633 -13.09 -11.62 -28.32
N ALA A 634 -12.09 -12.12 -27.62
CA ALA A 634 -11.12 -13.05 -28.14
C ALA A 634 -11.08 -14.32 -27.29
N ALA A 635 -11.15 -15.48 -27.95
CA ALA A 635 -10.89 -16.77 -27.32
C ALA A 635 -9.81 -17.53 -28.09
N ASN A 636 -8.77 -18.00 -27.40
CA ASN A 636 -7.72 -18.81 -28.03
C ASN A 636 -8.26 -20.16 -28.52
N GLY A 637 -9.26 -20.70 -27.83
CA GLY A 637 -9.95 -21.95 -28.17
C GLY A 637 -11.23 -21.73 -28.97
N THR A 638 -12.24 -22.55 -28.71
CA THR A 638 -13.55 -22.41 -29.36
C THR A 638 -14.37 -21.33 -28.67
N LEU A 639 -14.83 -20.33 -29.42
CA LEU A 639 -15.84 -19.36 -29.00
C LEU A 639 -17.21 -19.76 -29.54
N THR A 640 -18.16 -20.05 -28.64
CA THR A 640 -19.56 -20.28 -28.99
C THR A 640 -20.41 -19.13 -28.48
N ILE A 641 -21.11 -18.45 -29.38
CA ILE A 641 -22.09 -17.42 -29.06
C ILE A 641 -23.47 -17.99 -29.37
N ARG A 642 -24.32 -18.14 -28.35
CA ARG A 642 -25.72 -18.52 -28.50
C ARG A 642 -26.61 -17.30 -28.32
N THR A 643 -27.31 -16.92 -29.39
CA THR A 643 -28.21 -15.75 -29.36
C THR A 643 -29.37 -15.87 -30.35
N ASN A 644 -30.50 -15.22 -30.04
CA ASN A 644 -31.60 -15.03 -30.98
C ASN A 644 -31.56 -13.65 -31.64
N ASN A 645 -30.94 -12.65 -31.02
CA ASN A 645 -30.72 -11.33 -31.60
C ASN A 645 -29.30 -10.84 -31.29
N GLY A 646 -28.36 -11.13 -32.18
CA GLY A 646 -26.96 -10.74 -32.06
C GLY A 646 -26.62 -9.50 -32.88
N GLU A 647 -25.79 -8.63 -32.33
CA GLU A 647 -25.24 -7.45 -32.98
C GLU A 647 -23.73 -7.38 -32.70
N ASN A 648 -22.94 -7.11 -33.74
CA ASN A 648 -21.54 -6.73 -33.67
C ASN A 648 -21.33 -5.49 -34.55
N ILE A 649 -21.28 -4.31 -33.94
CA ILE A 649 -21.22 -3.03 -34.64
C ILE A 649 -19.89 -2.34 -34.32
N GLY A 650 -18.96 -2.34 -35.27
CA GLY A 650 -17.61 -1.78 -35.10
C GLY A 650 -16.71 -2.49 -34.07
N GLY A 651 -17.16 -3.62 -33.53
CA GLY A 651 -16.41 -4.48 -32.62
C GLY A 651 -15.73 -5.67 -33.31
N THR A 652 -14.84 -6.34 -32.59
CA THR A 652 -14.13 -7.55 -33.03
C THR A 652 -14.55 -8.75 -32.21
N ILE A 653 -14.83 -9.86 -32.89
CA ILE A 653 -15.09 -11.17 -32.29
C ILE A 653 -14.15 -12.18 -32.96
N TYR A 654 -13.32 -12.80 -32.13
CA TYR A 654 -12.30 -13.76 -32.54
C TYR A 654 -12.40 -15.05 -31.73
N GLY A 655 -12.27 -16.19 -32.42
CA GLY A 655 -12.10 -17.50 -31.79
C GLY A 655 -11.09 -18.36 -32.54
N GLY A 656 -10.42 -19.28 -31.84
CA GLY A 656 -9.75 -20.41 -32.50
C GLY A 656 -10.72 -21.16 -33.41
N ASN A 657 -11.91 -21.49 -32.91
CA ASN A 657 -13.11 -21.74 -33.74
C ASN A 657 -14.20 -20.77 -33.31
N LEU A 658 -15.10 -20.37 -34.22
CA LEU A 658 -16.22 -19.48 -33.92
C LEU A 658 -17.55 -20.11 -34.36
N PHE A 659 -18.42 -20.36 -33.38
CA PHE A 659 -19.76 -20.89 -33.60
C PHE A 659 -20.82 -19.87 -33.19
N LEU A 660 -21.70 -19.50 -34.14
CA LEU A 660 -22.90 -18.72 -33.86
C LEU A 660 -24.11 -19.65 -33.88
N LYS A 661 -24.87 -19.72 -32.78
CA LYS A 661 -26.02 -20.64 -32.67
C LYS A 661 -27.26 -19.95 -32.13
N PRO A 662 -28.47 -20.45 -32.44
CA PRO A 662 -29.69 -20.00 -31.78
C PRO A 662 -29.61 -20.30 -30.27
N TYR A 663 -29.99 -19.33 -29.43
CA TYR A 663 -30.15 -19.57 -27.99
C TYR A 663 -31.41 -20.41 -27.68
N THR A 664 -32.50 -20.15 -28.42
CA THR A 664 -33.76 -20.90 -28.36
C THR A 664 -34.17 -21.41 -29.73
N THR A 665 -35.16 -22.28 -29.80
CA THR A 665 -35.68 -22.90 -31.05
C THR A 665 -36.41 -21.94 -32.00
N GLY A 666 -36.53 -20.65 -31.65
CA GLY A 666 -37.14 -19.61 -32.48
C GLY A 666 -36.23 -19.05 -33.59
N ALA A 667 -36.74 -18.12 -34.40
CA ALA A 667 -35.94 -17.40 -35.38
C ALA A 667 -34.79 -16.66 -34.68
N ALA A 668 -33.60 -16.71 -35.29
CA ALA A 668 -32.41 -16.03 -34.80
C ALA A 668 -31.83 -15.14 -35.91
N SER A 669 -31.35 -13.96 -35.54
CA SER A 669 -30.63 -13.03 -36.41
C SER A 669 -29.30 -12.61 -35.78
N PHE A 670 -28.31 -12.35 -36.63
CA PHE A 670 -27.02 -11.78 -36.22
C PHE A 670 -26.61 -10.70 -37.22
N LEU A 671 -26.43 -9.47 -36.75
CA LEU A 671 -26.00 -8.32 -37.55
C LEU A 671 -24.53 -8.04 -37.27
N ASN A 672 -23.69 -8.09 -38.31
CA ASN A 672 -22.29 -7.71 -38.25
C ASN A 672 -22.02 -6.53 -39.20
N GLN A 673 -21.82 -5.34 -38.63
CA GLN A 673 -21.83 -4.08 -39.38
C GLN A 673 -20.70 -3.13 -38.96
N ALA A 674 -20.27 -2.28 -39.89
CA ALA A 674 -19.40 -1.16 -39.59
C ALA A 674 -20.15 -0.03 -38.86
N VAL A 675 -19.45 0.69 -37.98
CA VAL A 675 -19.93 1.99 -37.48
C VAL A 675 -19.77 3.01 -38.60
N THR A 676 -20.85 3.74 -38.87
CA THR A 676 -20.89 4.81 -39.88
C THR A 676 -20.94 6.16 -39.18
N LEU A 677 -20.02 7.07 -39.50
CA LEU A 677 -20.06 8.46 -39.09
C LEU A 677 -20.65 9.30 -40.23
N ASN A 678 -21.57 10.21 -39.90
CA ASN A 678 -22.21 11.07 -40.88
C ASN A 678 -21.73 12.53 -40.79
N LYS A 679 -21.66 13.17 -41.95
CA LYS A 679 -21.40 14.59 -42.10
C LYS A 679 -22.61 15.19 -42.79
N TYR A 680 -23.38 15.97 -42.05
CA TYR A 680 -24.63 16.59 -42.49
C TYR A 680 -24.38 18.04 -42.93
N PHE A 681 -24.95 18.41 -44.06
CA PHE A 681 -24.86 19.77 -44.59
C PHE A 681 -26.22 20.45 -44.58
N TYR A 682 -26.33 21.56 -43.85
CA TYR A 682 -27.52 22.38 -43.75
C TYR A 682 -27.33 23.71 -44.46
N ARG A 683 -28.38 24.20 -45.11
CA ARG A 683 -28.39 25.53 -45.74
C ARG A 683 -29.60 26.34 -45.26
N THR A 684 -29.37 27.61 -44.95
CA THR A 684 -30.42 28.62 -44.73
C THR A 684 -30.23 29.79 -45.67
N TYR A 685 -31.32 30.31 -46.23
CA TYR A 685 -31.31 31.53 -47.04
C TYR A 685 -31.78 32.71 -46.15
N GLY A 686 -31.28 33.91 -46.40
CA GLY A 686 -31.64 35.09 -45.63
C GLY A 686 -31.54 36.36 -46.47
N ARG A 687 -32.23 37.43 -46.06
CA ARG A 687 -32.23 38.73 -46.73
C ARG A 687 -32.02 39.83 -45.69
N SER A 688 -30.99 40.66 -45.83
CA SER A 688 -30.76 41.85 -45.02
C SER A 688 -31.18 43.12 -45.76
N GLN A 689 -31.90 44.01 -45.10
CA GLN A 689 -32.33 45.31 -45.64
C GLN A 689 -31.44 46.42 -45.06
N TYR A 690 -30.92 47.31 -45.90
CA TYR A 690 -30.12 48.48 -45.52
C TYR A 690 -30.83 49.76 -45.95
N GLU A 691 -31.00 50.72 -45.04
CA GLU A 691 -31.52 52.07 -45.32
C GLU A 691 -30.37 53.01 -45.66
N CYS A 692 -30.42 53.68 -46.81
CA CYS A 692 -29.38 54.63 -47.24
C CYS A 692 -29.95 56.06 -47.26
N ASN A 693 -29.37 56.97 -46.48
CA ASN A 693 -29.78 58.38 -46.47
C ASN A 693 -29.00 59.21 -47.51
N ASN A 694 -29.71 59.85 -48.44
CA ASN A 694 -29.15 60.60 -49.55
C ASN A 694 -28.58 61.97 -49.14
N ALA A 695 -27.30 62.03 -48.76
CA ALA A 695 -26.43 63.19 -49.01
C ALA A 695 -24.96 62.82 -48.74
N ASN A 696 -24.19 62.65 -49.82
CA ASN A 696 -22.76 62.32 -49.89
C ASN A 696 -22.38 60.84 -49.69
N VAL A 697 -21.49 60.39 -50.58
CA VAL A 697 -21.00 59.02 -50.77
C VAL A 697 -20.27 58.51 -49.52
N ALA A 698 -20.96 57.75 -48.67
CA ALA A 698 -20.41 56.69 -47.81
C ALA A 698 -21.58 55.97 -47.09
N CYS A 699 -21.78 54.67 -47.37
CA CYS A 699 -22.50 53.83 -46.41
C CYS A 699 -21.56 53.65 -45.21
N LEU A 700 -21.83 54.34 -44.11
CA LEU A 700 -21.02 54.21 -42.90
C LEU A 700 -21.21 52.81 -42.31
N ASP A 701 -20.09 52.12 -42.16
CA ASP A 701 -19.93 50.94 -41.31
C ASP A 701 -19.99 51.45 -39.86
N ASP A 702 -21.20 51.59 -39.29
CA ASP A 702 -21.36 51.95 -37.87
C ASP A 702 -21.05 50.73 -36.99
N LEU A 703 -19.74 50.54 -36.82
CA LEU A 703 -19.12 49.85 -35.69
C LEU A 703 -19.55 50.56 -34.38
N TYR A 704 -20.60 50.08 -33.72
CA TYR A 704 -20.73 50.27 -32.26
C TYR A 704 -21.38 49.07 -31.53
N SER A 705 -20.55 48.49 -30.66
CA SER A 705 -20.86 47.77 -29.42
C SER A 705 -21.48 46.36 -29.50
N TYR A 706 -20.59 45.36 -29.51
CA TYR A 706 -20.82 44.13 -28.76
C TYR A 706 -20.92 44.47 -27.27
N LYS A 707 -22.14 44.57 -26.74
CA LYS A 707 -22.41 44.38 -25.32
C LYS A 707 -23.20 43.09 -25.18
N TRP A 708 -22.50 42.06 -24.73
CA TRP A 708 -23.07 40.81 -24.25
C TRP A 708 -24.15 41.10 -23.21
N LEU A 709 -25.37 40.65 -23.47
CA LEU A 709 -26.37 40.39 -22.44
C LEU A 709 -27.01 39.03 -22.74
N GLN A 710 -26.98 38.22 -21.69
CA GLN A 710 -27.52 36.88 -21.59
C GLN A 710 -29.04 36.83 -21.76
N ASP A 711 -29.47 35.67 -22.23
CA ASP A 711 -30.74 35.00 -22.00
C ASP A 711 -32.06 35.54 -22.61
N GLN A 712 -32.67 34.60 -23.34
CA GLN A 712 -34.12 34.32 -23.43
C GLN A 712 -34.98 35.40 -24.12
N GLN A 713 -35.20 35.22 -25.43
CA GLN A 713 -36.52 35.06 -26.09
C GLN A 713 -36.42 35.45 -27.57
N ILE A 714 -36.34 34.44 -28.43
CA ILE A 714 -36.57 34.58 -29.87
C ILE A 714 -38.08 34.63 -30.07
N TRP A 715 -38.63 35.79 -30.40
CA TRP A 715 -39.94 35.91 -31.02
C TRP A 715 -39.74 36.29 -32.49
N GLU A 716 -39.75 35.23 -33.31
CA GLU A 716 -40.25 35.13 -34.68
C GLU A 716 -40.25 36.38 -35.58
N LEU A 717 -39.32 36.40 -36.55
CA LEU A 717 -39.59 36.92 -37.88
C LEU A 717 -38.98 35.96 -38.94
N ASN A 718 -39.86 35.12 -39.49
CA ASN A 718 -39.84 34.45 -40.79
C ASN A 718 -38.67 33.51 -41.19
N ASP A 719 -38.83 32.24 -40.80
CA ASP A 719 -39.26 31.14 -41.68
C ASP A 719 -38.32 30.56 -42.76
N HIS A 720 -37.03 30.34 -42.47
CA HIS A 720 -36.23 29.35 -43.23
C HIS A 720 -35.68 28.27 -42.30
N VAL A 721 -36.41 27.15 -42.23
CA VAL A 721 -35.91 25.90 -41.67
C VAL A 721 -34.60 25.54 -42.38
N PRO A 722 -33.50 25.21 -41.67
CA PRO A 722 -32.29 24.72 -42.31
C PRO A 722 -32.62 23.51 -43.18
N GLU A 723 -32.43 23.63 -44.50
CA GLU A 723 -32.68 22.54 -45.42
C GLU A 723 -31.46 21.61 -45.40
N LEU A 724 -31.68 20.35 -44.99
CA LEU A 724 -30.68 19.29 -45.14
C LEU A 724 -30.56 18.99 -46.63
N TYR A 725 -29.46 19.41 -47.24
CA TYR A 725 -29.26 19.27 -48.68
C TYR A 725 -28.39 18.08 -49.05
N TYR A 726 -27.48 17.67 -48.15
CA TYR A 726 -26.51 16.62 -48.44
C TYR A 726 -26.02 15.91 -47.16
N VAL A 727 -25.76 14.60 -47.27
CA VAL A 727 -25.16 13.78 -46.21
C VAL A 727 -24.03 12.97 -46.81
N GLU A 728 -22.85 13.06 -46.22
CA GLU A 728 -21.72 12.16 -46.48
C GLU A 728 -21.62 11.16 -45.33
N SER A 729 -21.48 9.87 -45.64
CA SER A 729 -21.34 8.81 -44.64
C SER A 729 -19.98 8.13 -44.83
N ILE A 730 -19.20 8.00 -43.76
CA ILE A 730 -17.89 7.33 -43.75
C ILE A 730 -17.98 6.12 -42.83
N GLU A 731 -17.65 4.93 -43.36
CA GLU A 731 -17.44 3.75 -42.51
C GLU A 731 -16.17 3.96 -41.68
N ALA A 732 -16.33 4.12 -40.37
CA ALA A 732 -15.24 4.49 -39.49
C ALA A 732 -14.51 3.28 -38.90
N ARG A 733 -15.25 2.22 -38.53
CA ARG A 733 -14.69 0.92 -38.09
C ARG A 733 -15.63 -0.23 -38.45
N GLY A 734 -15.12 -1.23 -39.16
CA GLY A 734 -15.86 -2.43 -39.54
C GLY A 734 -16.14 -3.38 -38.36
N GLY A 735 -17.31 -4.03 -38.34
CA GLY A 735 -17.56 -5.18 -37.46
C GLY A 735 -16.82 -6.41 -37.97
N VAL A 736 -15.98 -7.02 -37.14
CA VAL A 736 -15.12 -8.17 -37.51
C VAL A 736 -15.61 -9.44 -36.83
N LEU A 737 -15.85 -10.48 -37.63
CA LEU A 737 -16.00 -11.87 -37.17
C LEU A 737 -14.85 -12.68 -37.76
N GLN A 738 -14.00 -13.24 -36.90
CA GLN A 738 -12.83 -13.99 -37.34
C GLN A 738 -12.69 -15.31 -36.60
N ALA A 739 -12.28 -16.35 -37.33
CA ALA A 739 -11.86 -17.63 -36.78
C ALA A 739 -10.50 -18.01 -37.34
N ALA A 740 -9.59 -18.54 -36.50
CA ALA A 740 -8.35 -19.14 -36.99
C ALA A 740 -8.59 -20.50 -37.66
N GLY A 741 -9.56 -21.25 -37.16
CA GLY A 741 -10.02 -22.54 -37.66
C GLY A 741 -11.39 -22.41 -38.32
N LEU A 742 -12.40 -23.08 -37.75
CA LEU A 742 -13.73 -23.14 -38.33
C LEU A 742 -14.60 -21.95 -37.88
N PHE A 743 -15.21 -21.27 -38.84
CA PHE A 743 -16.36 -20.39 -38.63
C PHE A 743 -17.64 -21.09 -39.12
N GLN A 744 -18.62 -21.26 -38.23
CA GLN A 744 -19.93 -21.82 -38.59
C GLN A 744 -21.06 -21.06 -37.90
N SER A 745 -22.07 -20.69 -38.69
CA SER A 745 -23.31 -20.08 -38.19
C SER A 745 -24.49 -21.02 -38.41
N GLU A 746 -25.22 -21.33 -37.34
CA GLU A 746 -26.53 -21.98 -37.35
C GLU A 746 -27.68 -20.94 -37.30
N ILE A 747 -27.35 -19.64 -37.32
CA ILE A 747 -28.31 -18.53 -37.31
C ILE A 747 -28.78 -18.25 -38.75
N GLY A 748 -30.10 -18.37 -38.97
CA GLY A 748 -30.71 -18.30 -40.31
C GLY A 748 -30.68 -16.93 -41.00
N SER A 749 -30.39 -15.85 -40.27
CA SER A 749 -30.28 -14.48 -40.81
C SER A 749 -29.00 -13.80 -40.30
N LEU A 750 -27.85 -14.13 -40.92
CA LEU A 750 -26.58 -13.43 -40.70
C LEU A 750 -26.40 -12.33 -41.76
N THR A 751 -26.44 -11.06 -41.34
CA THR A 751 -26.20 -9.90 -42.22
C THR A 751 -24.78 -9.38 -41.98
N GLN A 752 -23.90 -9.44 -43.00
CA GLN A 752 -22.49 -9.06 -42.91
C GLN A 752 -22.16 -7.97 -43.94
N GLN A 753 -21.69 -6.79 -43.49
CA GLN A 753 -21.41 -5.66 -44.38
C GLN A 753 -19.91 -5.41 -44.68
N THR A 754 -18.98 -6.28 -44.24
CA THR A 754 -17.55 -6.23 -44.61
C THR A 754 -16.81 -7.57 -44.42
N THR A 755 -15.68 -7.72 -45.14
CA THR A 755 -14.90 -8.93 -45.52
C THR A 755 -14.69 -10.04 -44.48
N THR A 756 -15.09 -11.26 -44.83
CA THR A 756 -14.66 -12.53 -44.22
C THR A 756 -13.27 -12.91 -44.77
N ARG A 757 -12.22 -13.01 -43.93
CA ARG A 757 -10.93 -13.57 -44.35
C ARG A 757 -10.79 -14.98 -43.79
N THR A 758 -11.25 -15.97 -44.56
CA THR A 758 -10.95 -17.39 -44.32
C THR A 758 -9.47 -17.62 -44.68
N VAL A 759 -8.64 -18.00 -43.72
CA VAL A 759 -7.23 -18.31 -43.98
C VAL A 759 -7.10 -19.79 -44.40
N ASP A 760 -6.62 -20.02 -45.61
CA ASP A 760 -6.15 -21.34 -46.10
C ASP A 760 -4.87 -21.73 -45.31
N PRO A 761 -4.79 -22.92 -44.68
CA PRO A 761 -3.65 -23.31 -43.84
C PRO A 761 -2.32 -23.49 -44.58
N THR A 762 -2.25 -23.30 -45.91
CA THR A 762 -1.08 -23.66 -46.72
C THR A 762 -0.40 -22.52 -47.48
N GLN A 763 -0.75 -21.25 -47.20
CA GLN A 763 -0.12 -20.08 -47.82
C GLN A 763 0.40 -19.11 -46.75
N ARG A 764 1.55 -19.41 -46.14
CA ARG A 764 2.33 -18.42 -45.37
C ARG A 764 3.20 -17.63 -46.36
N ALA A 765 2.62 -16.57 -46.94
CA ALA A 765 3.36 -15.57 -47.70
C ALA A 765 2.79 -14.16 -47.45
N THR A 766 3.57 -13.38 -46.70
CA THR A 766 3.91 -11.98 -47.00
C THR A 766 2.83 -11.12 -47.67
N HIS A 767 1.92 -10.49 -46.91
CA HIS A 767 1.22 -9.27 -47.36
C HIS A 767 0.76 -8.44 -46.13
N GLY A 768 1.69 -7.72 -45.51
CA GLY A 768 1.40 -6.46 -44.84
C GLY A 768 1.64 -5.35 -45.85
N ASN A 769 0.63 -5.01 -46.66
CA ASN A 769 0.73 -3.88 -47.57
C ASN A 769 0.67 -2.60 -46.74
N ALA A 770 1.81 -1.96 -46.65
CA ALA A 770 1.96 -0.55 -46.32
C ALA A 770 0.96 0.29 -47.13
N VAL A 771 0.08 1.00 -46.44
CA VAL A 771 -0.47 2.24 -46.97
C VAL A 771 0.59 3.30 -46.72
N GLN A 772 1.28 3.65 -47.80
CA GLN A 772 2.11 4.84 -47.88
C GLN A 772 1.27 6.06 -47.47
N ARG A 773 1.69 6.75 -46.41
CA ARG A 773 1.35 8.16 -46.22
C ARG A 773 2.61 8.95 -46.52
N ASP A 774 2.61 9.55 -47.71
CA ASP A 774 3.55 10.58 -48.09
C ASP A 774 3.47 11.76 -47.12
N GLN A 775 4.66 12.26 -46.80
CA GLN A 775 4.89 13.45 -46.00
C GLN A 775 4.42 14.71 -46.72
N ALA A 776 3.81 15.64 -45.98
CA ALA A 776 4.40 16.97 -45.89
C ALA A 776 3.96 17.71 -44.62
N GLY A 777 4.93 18.35 -43.98
CA GLY A 777 4.76 19.11 -42.75
C GLY A 777 4.35 20.56 -42.98
N GLY A 778 3.96 21.21 -41.88
CA GLY A 778 3.65 22.63 -41.89
C GLY A 778 2.88 23.19 -40.69
N GLY A 779 3.40 22.99 -39.47
CA GLY A 779 3.39 24.01 -38.42
C GLY A 779 2.14 24.14 -37.55
N VAL A 780 2.27 23.68 -36.30
CA VAL A 780 1.61 24.31 -35.15
C VAL A 780 2.62 24.49 -34.02
N ASN A 781 2.88 25.77 -33.75
CA ASN A 781 3.33 26.41 -32.53
C ASN A 781 4.08 25.57 -31.48
N ALA A 782 5.32 26.00 -31.24
CA ALA A 782 6.03 25.85 -29.98
C ALA A 782 5.06 26.01 -28.79
N PRO A 783 5.13 25.14 -27.76
CA PRO A 783 4.65 25.54 -26.46
C PRO A 783 5.48 26.76 -26.04
N ALA A 784 4.80 27.89 -25.89
CA ALA A 784 5.29 28.99 -25.06
C ALA A 784 5.61 28.41 -23.65
N PRO A 785 6.58 29.03 -22.95
CA PRO A 785 7.45 28.36 -22.01
C PRO A 785 6.66 27.62 -20.94
N SER A 786 6.94 26.32 -20.81
CA SER A 786 6.66 25.58 -19.59
C SER A 786 7.09 26.45 -18.42
N THR A 787 6.14 26.79 -17.55
CA THR A 787 6.43 27.31 -16.22
C THR A 787 7.45 26.36 -15.61
N ILE A 788 8.70 26.83 -15.47
CA ILE A 788 9.75 26.11 -14.77
C ILE A 788 9.15 25.74 -13.42
N ASN A 789 9.03 24.45 -13.15
CA ASN A 789 8.78 23.98 -11.81
C ASN A 789 9.90 24.59 -10.94
N PRO A 790 9.61 25.43 -9.93
CA PRO A 790 10.65 26.16 -9.18
C PRO A 790 11.66 25.24 -8.47
N ASP A 791 11.42 23.93 -8.48
CA ASP A 791 12.22 22.88 -7.85
C ASP A 791 13.18 22.14 -8.79
N THR A 792 13.21 22.45 -10.10
CA THR A 792 14.17 21.84 -11.05
C THR A 792 15.24 22.86 -11.49
N LEU A 793 16.50 22.60 -11.15
CA LEU A 793 17.67 23.41 -11.45
C LEU A 793 18.50 22.79 -12.58
N TYR A 794 19.14 23.61 -13.43
CA TYR A 794 20.09 23.14 -14.44
C TYR A 794 21.53 23.42 -14.01
N VAL A 795 22.30 22.36 -13.72
CA VAL A 795 23.68 22.45 -13.22
C VAL A 795 24.62 21.72 -14.16
N GLY A 796 25.49 22.47 -14.86
CA GLY A 796 26.59 21.91 -15.65
C GLY A 796 26.21 20.82 -16.67
N GLY A 797 24.99 20.86 -17.20
CA GLY A 797 24.47 19.84 -18.13
C GLY A 797 23.31 18.99 -17.57
N VAL A 798 23.12 18.98 -16.25
CA VAL A 798 22.22 18.03 -15.55
C VAL A 798 20.97 18.74 -15.03
N ASN A 799 19.80 18.13 -15.23
CA ASN A 799 18.55 18.53 -14.57
C ASN A 799 18.52 17.98 -13.14
N VAL A 800 18.63 18.87 -12.16
CA VAL A 800 18.65 18.55 -10.72
C VAL A 800 17.31 18.93 -10.11
N THR A 801 16.52 17.96 -9.68
CA THR A 801 15.32 18.20 -8.87
C THR A 801 15.73 18.34 -7.40
N LEU A 802 15.31 19.43 -6.74
CA LEU A 802 15.60 19.67 -5.34
C LEU A 802 14.81 18.68 -4.45
N PRO A 803 15.43 18.14 -3.38
CA PRO A 803 14.72 17.27 -2.44
C PRO A 803 13.58 18.00 -1.71
N THR A 804 12.37 17.44 -1.72
CA THR A 804 11.18 18.00 -1.04
C THR A 804 10.69 17.14 0.13
N SER A 805 11.18 15.91 0.27
CA SER A 805 10.80 14.98 1.34
C SER A 805 11.59 15.26 2.63
N PRO A 806 10.93 15.32 3.81
CA PRO A 806 11.62 15.52 5.09
C PRO A 806 12.42 14.29 5.57
N ASN A 807 12.23 13.12 4.96
CA ASN A 807 12.87 11.86 5.38
C ASN A 807 13.87 11.31 4.34
N GLY A 808 14.25 12.11 3.34
CA GLY A 808 15.24 11.71 2.32
C GLY A 808 16.68 11.71 2.84
N LEU A 809 17.61 11.12 2.07
CA LEU A 809 19.06 11.21 2.31
C LEU A 809 19.55 12.67 2.29
N PHE A 810 18.95 13.49 1.42
CA PHE A 810 19.13 14.94 1.35
C PHE A 810 17.82 15.61 1.68
N VAL A 811 17.87 16.64 2.52
CA VAL A 811 16.71 17.39 2.98
C VAL A 811 16.99 18.88 2.87
N PRO A 812 15.95 19.74 2.76
CA PRO A 812 16.13 21.16 2.94
C PRO A 812 16.77 21.45 4.30
N ALA A 813 17.77 22.34 4.32
CA ALA A 813 18.51 22.65 5.55
C ALA A 813 17.56 23.19 6.63
N GLN A 814 17.49 22.50 7.76
CA GLN A 814 16.55 22.81 8.84
C GLN A 814 17.06 23.95 9.73
N ASN A 815 18.38 24.17 9.77
CA ASN A 815 19.01 25.24 10.54
C ASN A 815 18.98 26.58 9.75
N PRO A 816 18.34 27.66 10.27
CA PRO A 816 18.30 28.96 9.59
C PRO A 816 19.67 29.61 9.39
N ASN A 817 20.68 29.20 10.17
CA ASN A 817 22.06 29.69 10.05
C ASN A 817 22.94 28.76 9.17
N ALA A 818 22.37 27.72 8.58
CA ALA A 818 23.09 26.86 7.64
C ALA A 818 23.61 27.69 6.45
N ARG A 819 24.84 27.39 6.03
CA ARG A 819 25.49 28.06 4.89
C ARG A 819 25.19 27.39 3.56
N TYR A 820 24.24 26.46 3.55
CA TYR A 820 23.79 25.68 2.40
C TYR A 820 22.25 25.55 2.40
N LEU A 821 21.65 25.38 1.22
CA LEU A 821 20.19 25.18 1.08
C LEU A 821 19.74 23.75 1.33
N ILE A 822 20.55 22.78 0.90
CA ILE A 822 20.29 21.34 1.05
C ILE A 822 21.36 20.74 1.94
N GLU A 823 20.94 19.91 2.90
CA GLU A 823 21.85 19.24 3.82
C GLU A 823 21.66 17.73 3.77
N THR A 824 22.73 17.01 4.05
CA THR A 824 22.66 15.58 4.29
C THR A 824 21.90 15.33 5.58
N ASN A 825 20.85 14.53 5.51
CA ASN A 825 20.02 14.26 6.67
C ASN A 825 20.87 13.63 7.79
N PRO A 826 20.88 14.22 9.00
CA PRO A 826 21.72 13.76 10.12
C PRO A 826 21.55 12.28 10.49
N LEU A 827 20.41 11.66 10.17
CA LEU A 827 20.17 10.21 10.37
C LEU A 827 21.10 9.33 9.52
N TYR A 828 21.61 9.87 8.41
CA TYR A 828 22.48 9.16 7.46
C TYR A 828 23.92 9.71 7.43
N ALA A 829 24.17 10.85 8.07
CA ALA A 829 25.49 11.48 8.12
C ALA A 829 26.40 10.78 9.17
N SER A 830 27.45 10.10 8.72
CA SER A 830 28.52 9.60 9.61
C SER A 830 29.63 10.63 9.76
N ALA A 831 30.07 10.92 10.98
CA ALA A 831 31.12 11.90 11.28
C ALA A 831 32.55 11.52 10.82
N GLU A 832 32.72 10.36 10.17
CA GLU A 832 34.04 9.77 9.89
C GLU A 832 34.58 9.97 8.46
N ASN A 833 33.83 10.60 7.55
CA ASN A 833 34.28 10.89 6.18
C ASN A 833 34.14 12.38 5.83
N PRO A 834 35.19 13.22 5.99
CA PRO A 834 35.15 14.61 5.55
C PRO A 834 35.26 14.67 4.03
N PHE A 835 34.13 14.89 3.35
CA PHE A 835 34.10 15.25 1.93
C PHE A 835 34.68 16.65 1.73
N LEU A 836 35.39 16.89 0.62
CA LEU A 836 35.90 18.21 0.29
C LEU A 836 34.76 19.03 -0.34
N GLY A 837 34.32 20.07 0.36
CA GLY A 837 33.34 21.01 -0.19
C GLY A 837 34.02 22.23 -0.83
N ALA A 838 33.20 23.13 -1.34
CA ALA A 838 33.61 24.44 -1.88
C ALA A 838 34.48 25.27 -0.91
N ASP A 839 34.41 25.01 0.40
CA ASP A 839 35.24 25.62 1.43
C ASP A 839 36.74 25.36 1.20
N TYR A 840 37.09 24.17 0.69
CA TYR A 840 38.48 23.84 0.34
C TYR A 840 38.97 24.72 -0.80
N LEU A 841 38.21 24.85 -1.88
CA LEU A 841 38.54 25.71 -3.02
C LEU A 841 38.66 27.19 -2.59
N ALA A 842 37.72 27.68 -1.78
CA ALA A 842 37.72 29.05 -1.28
C ALA A 842 38.98 29.36 -0.45
N GLN A 843 39.36 28.46 0.46
CA GLN A 843 40.59 28.62 1.26
C GLN A 843 41.84 28.66 0.38
N GLN A 844 41.94 27.79 -0.64
CA GLN A 844 43.08 27.77 -1.55
C GLN A 844 43.18 29.03 -2.42
N LEU A 845 42.05 29.68 -2.72
CA LEU A 845 41.99 30.96 -3.43
C LEU A 845 42.20 32.18 -2.51
N GLY A 846 42.43 31.97 -1.21
CA GLY A 846 42.60 33.04 -0.23
C GLY A 846 41.31 33.78 0.13
N LEU A 847 40.15 33.15 -0.12
CA LEU A 847 38.83 33.65 0.26
C LEU A 847 38.45 33.15 1.65
N ASP A 848 37.68 33.95 2.40
CA ASP A 848 37.13 33.56 3.69
C ASP A 848 35.90 32.64 3.50
N PRO A 849 35.95 31.35 3.91
CA PRO A 849 34.82 30.42 3.77
C PRO A 849 33.58 30.87 4.55
N ASP A 850 33.77 31.57 5.68
CA ASP A 850 32.67 32.07 6.52
C ASP A 850 31.98 33.31 5.91
N GLY A 851 32.64 33.95 4.94
CA GLY A 851 32.15 35.11 4.19
C GLY A 851 31.55 34.78 2.82
N LEU A 852 31.47 33.51 2.42
CA LEU A 852 30.89 33.10 1.14
C LEU A 852 29.37 33.29 1.11
N THR A 853 28.84 33.61 -0.08
CA THR A 853 27.40 33.54 -0.36
C THR A 853 26.88 32.10 -0.12
N LEU A 854 25.60 31.98 0.23
CA LEU A 854 24.89 30.72 0.47
C LEU A 854 25.22 29.65 -0.61
N ARG A 855 25.48 28.40 -0.23
CA ARG A 855 25.77 27.31 -1.18
C ARG A 855 24.53 26.49 -1.48
N LEU A 856 24.52 25.77 -2.60
CA LEU A 856 23.38 24.91 -2.94
C LEU A 856 23.27 23.73 -1.97
N GLY A 857 24.38 23.12 -1.56
CA GLY A 857 24.36 22.08 -0.54
C GLY A 857 25.64 21.99 0.29
N ASP A 858 25.63 21.07 1.26
CA ASP A 858 26.82 20.69 2.02
C ASP A 858 27.83 19.94 1.15
N ALA A 859 29.02 19.63 1.70
CA ALA A 859 30.09 18.98 0.94
C ALA A 859 29.66 17.66 0.29
N TYR A 860 28.80 16.87 0.95
CA TYR A 860 28.32 15.60 0.42
C TYR A 860 27.34 15.81 -0.75
N TYR A 861 26.44 16.79 -0.63
CA TYR A 861 25.53 17.12 -1.73
C TYR A 861 26.28 17.73 -2.92
N GLU A 862 27.29 18.57 -2.68
CA GLU A 862 28.18 19.11 -3.73
C GLU A 862 28.92 17.98 -4.48
N ASN A 863 29.44 17.00 -3.75
CA ASN A 863 30.06 15.79 -4.30
C ASN A 863 29.12 15.03 -5.25
N LYS A 864 27.86 14.84 -4.82
CA LYS A 864 26.83 14.23 -5.67
C LYS A 864 26.67 15.01 -6.97
N LEU A 865 26.56 16.34 -6.90
CA LEU A 865 26.37 17.17 -8.09
C LEU A 865 27.57 17.13 -9.04
N ILE A 866 28.79 17.13 -8.51
CA ILE A 866 30.02 17.00 -9.30
C ILE A 866 30.07 15.64 -10.00
N ARG A 867 29.72 14.58 -9.26
CA ARG A 867 29.65 13.22 -9.79
C ARG A 867 28.60 13.06 -10.88
N ASP A 868 27.38 13.57 -10.67
CA ASP A 868 26.30 13.50 -11.65
C ASP A 868 26.71 14.19 -12.97
N GLN A 869 27.39 15.34 -12.87
CA GLN A 869 27.93 16.05 -14.03
C GLN A 869 29.05 15.27 -14.74
N LEU A 870 29.95 14.60 -14.00
CA LEU A 870 30.99 13.76 -14.61
C LEU A 870 30.40 12.55 -15.32
N ILE A 871 29.39 11.89 -14.72
CA ILE A 871 28.69 10.75 -15.35
C ILE A 871 28.00 11.22 -16.63
N GLU A 872 27.33 12.37 -16.61
CA GLU A 872 26.66 12.91 -17.79
C GLU A 872 27.66 13.29 -18.90
N GLN A 873 28.76 13.97 -18.52
CA GLN A 873 29.73 14.48 -19.48
C GLN A 873 30.72 13.43 -19.98
N THR A 874 30.97 12.34 -19.24
CA THR A 874 32.02 11.36 -19.56
C THR A 874 31.56 9.90 -19.56
N GLY A 875 30.36 9.60 -19.06
CA GLY A 875 29.90 8.24 -18.79
C GLY A 875 30.58 7.57 -17.59
N GLN A 876 31.53 8.24 -16.93
CA GLN A 876 32.33 7.72 -15.82
C GLN A 876 32.05 8.53 -14.55
N ALA A 877 31.91 7.83 -13.42
CA ALA A 877 31.79 8.48 -12.11
C ALA A 877 33.13 9.01 -11.57
N LEU A 878 34.23 8.48 -12.10
CA LEU A 878 35.60 8.86 -11.75
C LEU A 878 36.42 9.05 -13.03
N LEU A 879 37.11 10.18 -13.17
CA LEU A 879 38.07 10.42 -14.23
C LEU A 879 39.21 9.40 -14.10
N ARG A 880 39.65 8.82 -15.23
CA ARG A 880 40.67 7.75 -15.30
C ARG A 880 41.98 8.01 -14.54
N THR A 881 42.28 9.26 -14.20
CA THR A 881 43.49 9.66 -13.49
C THR A 881 43.35 9.66 -11.96
N ALA A 882 42.14 9.50 -11.43
CA ALA A 882 41.89 9.49 -9.99
C ALA A 882 41.66 8.07 -9.46
N SER A 883 42.11 7.82 -8.22
CA SER A 883 42.03 6.49 -7.58
C SER A 883 40.81 6.35 -6.67
N ASN A 884 40.25 7.47 -6.21
CA ASN A 884 39.06 7.54 -5.37
C ASN A 884 38.41 8.93 -5.48
N VAL A 885 37.17 9.05 -4.98
CA VAL A 885 36.36 10.28 -5.07
C VAL A 885 37.07 11.45 -4.38
N PHE A 886 37.63 11.25 -3.20
CA PHE A 886 38.35 12.29 -2.45
C PHE A 886 39.56 12.84 -3.23
N GLU A 887 40.38 11.97 -3.83
CA GLU A 887 41.50 12.38 -4.67
C GLU A 887 41.05 13.09 -5.94
N GLN A 888 39.97 12.65 -6.57
CA GLN A 888 39.40 13.32 -7.74
C GLN A 888 38.97 14.75 -7.41
N GLU A 889 38.18 14.91 -6.35
CA GLU A 889 37.68 16.22 -5.96
C GLU A 889 38.82 17.16 -5.59
N LYS A 890 39.75 16.67 -4.78
CA LYS A 890 40.95 17.43 -4.42
C LYS A 890 41.71 17.86 -5.67
N MET A 891 41.91 16.94 -6.62
CA MET A 891 42.57 17.24 -7.89
C MET A 891 41.79 18.27 -8.71
N LEU A 892 40.47 18.16 -8.84
CA LEU A 892 39.64 19.11 -9.59
C LEU A 892 39.65 20.49 -8.96
N TYR A 893 39.66 20.59 -7.63
CA TYR A 893 39.79 21.86 -6.91
C TYR A 893 41.21 22.43 -6.97
N ASP A 894 42.25 21.60 -6.82
CA ASP A 894 43.65 22.04 -6.96
C ASP A 894 43.92 22.54 -8.39
N ASN A 895 43.38 21.83 -9.40
CA ASN A 895 43.43 22.25 -10.80
C ASN A 895 42.66 23.56 -11.02
N ALA A 896 41.51 23.73 -10.36
CA ALA A 896 40.73 24.96 -10.43
C ALA A 896 41.55 26.17 -9.96
N VAL A 897 42.34 26.03 -8.88
CA VAL A 897 43.24 27.09 -8.40
C VAL A 897 44.31 27.43 -9.44
N LEU A 898 44.92 26.41 -10.05
CA LEU A 898 45.95 26.60 -11.09
C LEU A 898 45.39 27.28 -12.35
N GLU A 899 44.21 26.86 -12.81
CA GLU A 899 43.55 27.44 -13.98
C GLU A 899 42.96 28.83 -13.67
N ALA A 900 42.56 29.09 -12.43
CA ALA A 900 42.08 30.41 -12.00
C ALA A 900 43.14 31.50 -12.15
N GLU A 901 44.37 31.23 -11.70
CA GLU A 901 45.49 32.16 -11.87
C GLU A 901 45.85 32.33 -13.35
N ARG A 902 45.89 31.24 -14.11
CA ARG A 902 46.32 31.26 -15.51
C ARG A 902 45.31 31.92 -16.46
N LEU A 903 44.02 31.74 -16.21
CA LEU A 903 42.93 32.25 -17.05
C LEU A 903 42.25 33.49 -16.46
N ASN A 904 42.70 33.99 -15.30
CA ASN A 904 42.07 35.07 -14.54
C ASN A 904 40.58 34.81 -14.31
N LEU A 905 40.24 33.65 -13.74
CA LEU A 905 38.86 33.27 -13.46
C LEU A 905 38.31 34.03 -12.24
N ASN A 906 37.08 34.53 -12.33
CA ASN A 906 36.41 35.19 -11.21
C ASN A 906 35.51 34.17 -10.48
N PHE A 907 35.72 34.04 -9.17
CA PHE A 907 34.93 33.15 -8.32
C PHE A 907 33.44 33.57 -8.31
N GLY A 908 32.53 32.61 -8.43
CA GLY A 908 31.09 32.88 -8.52
C GLY A 908 30.57 33.19 -9.92
N THR A 909 31.43 33.25 -10.95
CA THR A 909 31.01 33.45 -12.35
C THR A 909 31.30 32.24 -13.21
N ALA A 910 30.39 31.89 -14.13
CA ALA A 910 30.58 30.80 -15.09
C ALA A 910 31.70 31.13 -16.09
N LEU A 911 32.45 30.11 -16.51
CA LEU A 911 33.51 30.26 -17.51
C LEU A 911 32.91 30.53 -18.90
N THR A 912 33.57 31.40 -19.68
CA THR A 912 33.20 31.62 -21.09
C THR A 912 33.65 30.46 -21.98
N ALA A 913 33.06 30.33 -23.17
CA ALA A 913 33.43 29.29 -24.13
C ALA A 913 34.94 29.32 -24.47
N GLU A 914 35.53 30.51 -24.57
CA GLU A 914 36.97 30.68 -24.81
C GLU A 914 37.81 30.21 -23.63
N GLN A 915 37.38 30.48 -22.38
CA GLN A 915 38.05 30.01 -21.17
C GLN A 915 37.98 28.48 -21.07
N VAL A 916 36.81 27.87 -21.34
CA VAL A 916 36.60 26.41 -21.36
C VAL A 916 37.45 25.73 -22.45
N ALA A 917 37.58 26.36 -23.62
CA ALA A 917 38.43 25.87 -24.70
C ALA A 917 39.92 25.94 -24.34
N ALA A 918 40.31 26.92 -23.52
CA ALA A 918 41.70 27.14 -23.11
C ALA A 918 42.15 26.29 -21.92
N LEU A 919 41.26 25.58 -21.21
CA LEU A 919 41.58 24.74 -20.05
C LEU A 919 42.62 23.66 -20.39
N LYS A 920 43.67 23.55 -19.56
CA LYS A 920 44.65 22.45 -19.66
C LYS A 920 44.33 21.29 -18.74
N HIS A 921 43.62 21.55 -17.64
CA HIS A 921 43.20 20.55 -16.66
C HIS A 921 41.68 20.60 -16.46
N ASP A 922 41.11 19.48 -16.04
CA ASP A 922 39.70 19.39 -15.64
C ASP A 922 39.53 20.08 -14.29
N ILE A 923 38.46 20.86 -14.12
CA ILE A 923 38.22 21.68 -12.93
C ILE A 923 36.77 21.61 -12.44
N VAL A 924 36.58 21.86 -11.15
CA VAL A 924 35.28 22.22 -10.57
C VAL A 924 35.31 23.70 -10.20
N TRP A 925 34.32 24.46 -10.64
CA TRP A 925 34.23 25.90 -10.39
C TRP A 925 32.88 26.27 -9.77
N MET A 926 32.88 27.20 -8.80
CA MET A 926 31.64 27.65 -8.16
C MET A 926 31.00 28.79 -8.95
N VAL A 927 29.73 28.63 -9.31
CA VAL A 927 28.94 29.57 -10.11
C VAL A 927 27.72 30.03 -9.32
N GLU A 928 27.47 31.34 -9.28
CA GLU A 928 26.26 31.90 -8.66
C GLU A 928 25.03 31.64 -9.56
N GLN A 929 23.99 31.05 -8.97
CA GLN A 929 22.69 30.82 -9.59
C GLN A 929 21.55 31.24 -8.65
N GLU A 930 20.38 31.54 -9.20
CA GLU A 930 19.18 31.85 -8.42
C GLU A 930 18.32 30.58 -8.29
N VAL A 931 18.11 30.12 -7.05
CA VAL A 931 17.39 28.89 -6.72
C VAL A 931 16.37 29.19 -5.63
N GLN A 932 15.08 28.90 -5.88
CA GLN A 932 13.97 29.23 -4.98
C GLN A 932 14.00 30.68 -4.45
N GLY A 933 14.37 31.65 -5.32
CA GLY A 933 14.46 33.08 -4.99
C GLY A 933 15.66 33.49 -4.14
N LYS A 934 16.62 32.59 -3.91
CA LYS A 934 17.88 32.84 -3.19
C LYS A 934 19.07 32.71 -4.13
N LYS A 935 20.05 33.61 -4.02
CA LYS A 935 21.33 33.50 -4.73
C LYS A 935 22.21 32.48 -4.04
N VAL A 936 22.60 31.43 -4.76
CA VAL A 936 23.45 30.37 -4.24
C VAL A 936 24.63 30.02 -5.15
N LEU A 937 25.72 29.58 -4.54
CA LEU A 937 26.88 29.03 -5.24
C LEU A 937 26.66 27.54 -5.53
N VAL A 938 26.89 27.15 -6.79
CA VAL A 938 26.70 25.79 -7.30
C VAL A 938 28.00 25.27 -7.93
N PRO A 939 28.43 24.03 -7.64
CA PRO A 939 29.61 23.45 -8.28
C PRO A 939 29.32 23.04 -9.73
N VAL A 940 30.14 23.52 -10.66
CA VAL A 940 30.05 23.21 -12.10
C VAL A 940 31.35 22.58 -12.59
N VAL A 941 31.25 21.44 -13.26
CA VAL A 941 32.38 20.69 -13.83
C VAL A 941 32.71 21.21 -15.23
N TYR A 942 33.97 21.59 -15.44
CA TYR A 942 34.50 21.94 -16.76
C TYR A 942 35.67 21.03 -17.12
N LEU A 943 35.49 20.27 -18.20
CA LEU A 943 36.53 19.38 -18.71
C LEU A 943 37.52 20.13 -19.59
N SER A 944 38.76 19.64 -19.66
CA SER A 944 39.81 20.08 -20.57
C SER A 944 39.56 19.56 -21.98
N SER A 945 40.25 20.14 -22.95
CA SER A 945 40.19 19.66 -24.35
C SER A 945 40.69 18.21 -24.50
N ALA A 946 41.67 17.79 -23.68
CA ALA A 946 42.21 16.43 -23.70
C ALA A 946 41.19 15.40 -23.18
N THR A 947 40.55 15.68 -22.04
CA THR A 947 39.53 14.80 -21.47
C THR A 947 38.31 14.73 -22.37
N ARG A 948 37.83 15.86 -22.90
CA ARG A 948 36.76 15.87 -23.90
C ARG A 948 37.10 15.06 -25.15
N ALA A 949 38.33 15.14 -25.67
CA ALA A 949 38.76 14.35 -26.82
C ALA A 949 38.79 12.84 -26.53
N SER A 950 39.09 12.45 -25.29
CA SER A 950 39.05 11.05 -24.85
C SER A 950 37.63 10.50 -24.71
N VAL A 951 36.67 11.37 -24.37
CA VAL A 951 35.23 11.06 -24.33
C VAL A 951 34.61 11.11 -25.72
N SER A 952 35.07 12.01 -26.59
CA SER A 952 34.51 12.27 -27.93
C SER A 952 34.89 11.23 -28.98
N ALA A 953 35.43 10.07 -28.61
CA ALA A 953 35.61 8.95 -29.55
C ALA A 953 34.27 8.36 -30.03
N GLY A 954 33.14 8.72 -29.41
CA GLY A 954 31.81 8.23 -29.76
C GLY A 954 30.74 9.31 -29.79
N ALA A 955 30.84 10.28 -30.69
CA ALA A 955 29.70 11.10 -31.13
C ALA A 955 29.69 11.15 -32.66
N ILE A 956 29.41 10.00 -33.29
CA ILE A 956 29.04 9.99 -34.71
C ILE A 956 27.57 10.38 -34.73
N LEU A 957 27.28 11.60 -35.15
CA LEU A 957 25.95 12.07 -35.57
C LEU A 957 25.97 12.12 -37.09
N ALA A 958 25.59 11.02 -37.73
CA ALA A 958 25.53 10.90 -39.18
C ALA A 958 24.11 10.55 -39.60
N ASP A 959 23.70 10.89 -40.82
CA ASP A 959 22.42 10.41 -41.34
C ASP A 959 22.42 8.85 -41.43
N THR A 960 23.50 8.28 -41.96
CA THR A 960 23.79 6.85 -41.87
C THR A 960 25.20 6.66 -41.34
N ALA A 961 25.37 5.81 -40.33
CA ALA A 961 26.68 5.47 -39.77
C ALA A 961 26.97 3.99 -40.03
N VAL A 962 28.05 3.70 -40.77
CA VAL A 962 28.55 2.33 -40.97
C VAL A 962 29.94 2.24 -40.36
N ILE A 963 30.07 1.42 -39.32
CA ILE A 963 31.30 1.20 -38.57
C ILE A 963 31.75 -0.24 -38.83
N THR A 964 32.96 -0.40 -39.38
CA THR A 964 33.55 -1.72 -39.64
C THR A 964 34.94 -1.82 -39.00
N GLY A 965 35.26 -2.95 -38.38
CA GLY A 965 36.58 -3.15 -37.75
C GLY A 965 36.77 -4.55 -37.16
N ASP A 966 37.90 -4.78 -36.49
CA ASP A 966 38.11 -6.04 -35.76
C ASP A 966 37.21 -6.12 -34.52
N SER A 967 37.15 -5.06 -33.71
CA SER A 967 36.24 -4.94 -32.55
C SER A 967 35.71 -3.53 -32.42
N PHE A 968 34.63 -3.36 -31.65
CA PHE A 968 33.99 -2.08 -31.37
C PHE A 968 33.77 -1.93 -29.87
N LEU A 969 34.24 -0.81 -29.31
CA LEU A 969 34.05 -0.47 -27.90
C LEU A 969 33.41 0.92 -27.81
N ASN A 970 32.21 0.98 -27.24
CA ASN A 970 31.58 2.22 -26.81
C ASN A 970 31.51 2.23 -25.28
N GLN A 971 32.39 2.99 -24.63
CA GLN A 971 32.43 3.11 -23.17
C GLN A 971 32.01 4.54 -22.79
N GLY A 972 30.78 4.72 -22.32
CA GLY A 972 30.23 6.02 -21.92
C GLY A 972 29.82 6.95 -23.08
N GLY A 973 30.16 6.63 -24.33
CA GLY A 973 29.88 7.44 -25.52
C GLY A 973 28.47 7.27 -26.10
N THR A 974 28.08 8.13 -27.04
CA THR A 974 26.80 8.08 -27.76
C THR A 974 27.01 8.01 -29.27
N VAL A 975 26.77 6.84 -29.87
CA VAL A 975 26.82 6.67 -31.33
C VAL A 975 25.39 6.69 -31.87
N SER A 976 25.03 7.71 -32.65
CA SER A 976 23.65 7.94 -33.09
C SER A 976 23.56 8.25 -34.58
N ALA A 977 22.76 7.46 -35.32
CA ALA A 977 22.50 7.70 -36.74
C ALA A 977 21.05 8.18 -36.95
N ALA A 978 20.82 9.23 -37.75
CA ALA A 978 19.46 9.73 -37.97
C ALA A 978 18.57 8.72 -38.71
N SER A 979 19.15 7.90 -39.60
CA SER A 979 18.45 6.88 -40.39
C SER A 979 18.89 5.46 -40.01
N THR A 980 20.17 5.11 -40.18
CA THR A 980 20.61 3.72 -39.91
C THR A 980 22.00 3.66 -39.29
N LEU A 981 22.11 2.96 -38.17
CA LEU A 981 23.37 2.59 -37.53
C LEU A 981 23.70 1.13 -37.87
N VAL A 982 24.84 0.92 -38.52
CA VAL A 982 25.40 -0.42 -38.77
C VAL A 982 26.77 -0.51 -38.10
N VAL A 983 26.93 -1.47 -37.19
CA VAL A 983 28.25 -1.81 -36.61
C VAL A 983 28.53 -3.26 -36.96
N LYS A 984 29.59 -3.49 -37.74
CA LYS A 984 30.00 -4.82 -38.18
C LYS A 984 31.45 -5.10 -37.79
N THR A 985 31.66 -6.08 -36.92
CA THR A 985 32.99 -6.45 -36.42
C THR A 985 33.28 -7.93 -36.65
N ARG A 986 34.57 -8.28 -36.70
CA ARG A 986 34.98 -9.70 -36.69
C ARG A 986 34.87 -10.30 -35.28
N GLU A 987 35.35 -9.57 -34.28
CA GLU A 987 35.34 -9.89 -32.84
C GLU A 987 34.23 -9.08 -32.13
N ASP A 988 34.45 -8.68 -30.88
CA ASP A 988 33.37 -8.22 -30.00
C ASP A 988 32.85 -6.79 -30.30
N ILE A 989 31.55 -6.60 -30.06
CA ILE A 989 30.88 -5.30 -29.96
C ILE A 989 30.52 -5.08 -28.48
N VAL A 990 31.15 -4.11 -27.84
CA VAL A 990 31.03 -3.88 -26.39
C VAL A 990 30.52 -2.47 -26.14
N ASN A 991 29.30 -2.36 -25.62
CA ASN A 991 28.69 -1.12 -25.15
C ASN A 991 28.64 -1.14 -23.61
N ILE A 992 29.43 -0.29 -22.97
CA ILE A 992 29.53 -0.18 -21.51
C ILE A 992 29.06 1.22 -21.12
N SER A 993 27.91 1.31 -20.46
CA SER A 993 27.34 2.59 -20.00
C SER A 993 27.22 3.67 -21.10
N GLY A 994 27.19 3.26 -22.37
CA GLY A 994 27.06 4.11 -23.54
C GLY A 994 25.71 3.94 -24.24
N THR A 995 25.44 4.76 -25.24
CA THR A 995 24.21 4.72 -26.04
C THR A 995 24.51 4.46 -27.52
N LEU A 996 23.83 3.48 -28.11
CA LEU A 996 23.82 3.22 -29.55
C LEU A 996 22.39 3.47 -30.08
N SER A 997 22.20 4.31 -31.09
CA SER A 997 20.85 4.60 -31.59
C SER A 997 20.72 4.94 -33.07
N GLY A 998 19.52 4.77 -33.62
CA GLY A 998 19.07 5.31 -34.91
C GLY A 998 17.67 4.87 -35.29
N ASN A 999 17.14 5.21 -36.48
CA ASN A 999 15.82 4.66 -36.86
C ASN A 999 15.91 3.14 -36.99
N LYS A 1000 16.94 2.65 -37.67
CA LYS A 1000 17.30 1.23 -37.71
C LYS A 1000 18.68 0.99 -37.10
N VAL A 1001 18.80 -0.06 -36.30
CA VAL A 1001 20.08 -0.44 -35.66
C VAL A 1001 20.42 -1.88 -36.02
N TYR A 1002 21.58 -2.09 -36.64
CA TYR A 1002 22.12 -3.39 -37.02
C TYR A 1002 23.51 -3.59 -36.41
N LEU A 1003 23.64 -4.43 -35.39
CA LEU A 1003 24.93 -4.80 -34.81
C LEU A 1003 25.25 -6.25 -35.18
N ALA A 1004 26.41 -6.48 -35.80
CA ALA A 1004 26.83 -7.80 -36.26
C ALA A 1004 28.29 -8.10 -35.85
N SER A 1005 28.49 -9.06 -34.96
CA SER A 1005 29.79 -9.65 -34.65
C SER A 1005 29.91 -11.01 -35.33
N GLU A 1006 30.89 -11.20 -36.23
CA GLU A 1006 30.99 -12.43 -37.05
C GLU A 1006 31.48 -13.65 -36.24
N GLU A 1007 32.44 -13.47 -35.35
CA GLU A 1007 33.09 -14.54 -34.55
C GLU A 1007 33.02 -14.30 -33.03
N GLY A 1008 32.60 -13.10 -32.60
CA GLY A 1008 32.65 -12.65 -31.21
C GLY A 1008 31.29 -12.44 -30.55
N ASP A 1009 31.30 -11.66 -29.47
CA ASP A 1009 30.15 -11.37 -28.62
C ASP A 1009 29.58 -9.97 -28.87
N ILE A 1010 28.30 -9.78 -28.53
CA ILE A 1010 27.69 -8.46 -28.35
C ILE A 1010 27.39 -8.27 -26.87
N VAL A 1011 28.02 -7.30 -26.22
CA VAL A 1011 27.86 -7.02 -24.79
C VAL A 1011 27.27 -5.63 -24.62
N ASN A 1012 26.10 -5.52 -23.98
CA ASN A 1012 25.51 -4.27 -23.54
C ASN A 1012 25.38 -4.29 -22.02
N ARG A 1013 26.23 -3.55 -21.31
CA ARG A 1013 26.25 -3.58 -19.85
C ARG A 1013 26.30 -2.21 -19.21
N THR A 1014 25.70 -2.11 -18.03
CA THR A 1014 25.88 -0.97 -17.14
C THR A 1014 27.03 -1.25 -16.19
N GLU A 1015 28.00 -0.35 -16.15
CA GLU A 1015 29.15 -0.48 -15.25
C GLU A 1015 28.73 -0.17 -13.80
N THR A 1016 29.18 -0.98 -12.82
CA THR A 1016 28.97 -0.71 -11.40
C THR A 1016 30.25 -0.32 -10.71
N PHE A 1017 30.10 0.49 -9.67
CA PHE A 1017 31.19 0.99 -8.86
C PHE A 1017 30.88 0.73 -7.39
N ARG A 1018 31.77 0.07 -6.67
CA ARG A 1018 31.67 -0.13 -5.22
C ARG A 1018 32.49 0.94 -4.50
N TYR A 1019 31.83 1.66 -3.61
CA TYR A 1019 32.42 2.73 -2.80
C TYR A 1019 32.40 2.34 -1.34
N GLY A 1020 33.51 2.50 -0.63
CA GLY A 1020 33.61 2.19 0.80
C GLY A 1020 34.76 1.24 1.14
N ASN A 1021 34.73 0.68 2.34
CA ASN A 1021 35.69 -0.31 2.84
C ASN A 1021 35.03 -1.70 2.94
N ASP A 1022 35.77 -2.73 3.38
CA ASP A 1022 35.24 -4.11 3.45
C ASP A 1022 34.04 -4.30 4.41
N ARG A 1023 33.81 -3.35 5.33
CA ARG A 1023 32.72 -3.35 6.32
C ARG A 1023 31.57 -2.44 5.91
N ASP A 1024 31.88 -1.29 5.34
CA ASP A 1024 30.91 -0.26 4.96
C ASP A 1024 31.08 0.08 3.48
N TYR A 1025 30.18 -0.39 2.62
CA TYR A 1025 30.24 -0.08 1.19
C TYR A 1025 28.87 0.03 0.53
N VAL A 1026 28.81 0.78 -0.57
CA VAL A 1026 27.65 0.86 -1.45
C VAL A 1026 28.08 0.60 -2.89
N THR A 1027 27.33 -0.22 -3.60
CA THR A 1027 27.52 -0.46 -5.03
C THR A 1027 26.52 0.40 -5.79
N VAL A 1028 27.00 1.22 -6.71
CA VAL A 1028 26.17 2.17 -7.47
C VAL A 1028 26.39 1.93 -8.97
N ALA A 1029 25.31 2.00 -9.75
CA ALA A 1029 25.38 1.92 -11.21
C ALA A 1029 25.90 3.23 -11.84
N GLY A 1030 26.59 3.11 -12.97
CA GLY A 1030 26.88 4.22 -13.89
C GLY A 1030 25.69 4.52 -14.83
N ARG A 1031 25.93 5.24 -15.92
CA ARG A 1031 24.91 5.46 -16.97
C ARG A 1031 24.42 4.11 -17.51
N THR A 1032 23.12 3.95 -17.73
CA THR A 1032 22.57 2.69 -18.26
C THR A 1032 23.08 2.45 -19.68
N GLY A 1033 23.63 1.26 -19.93
CA GLY A 1033 24.01 0.83 -21.28
C GLY A 1033 22.75 0.65 -22.15
N GLY A 1034 22.62 1.44 -23.22
CA GLY A 1034 21.40 1.52 -24.02
C GLY A 1034 21.61 1.29 -25.51
N ILE A 1035 20.74 0.49 -26.13
CA ILE A 1035 20.65 0.31 -27.58
C ILE A 1035 19.20 0.59 -28.00
N TYR A 1036 18.98 1.60 -28.84
CA TYR A 1036 17.63 2.13 -29.14
C TYR A 1036 17.38 2.25 -30.64
N ALA A 1037 16.22 1.81 -31.12
CA ALA A 1037 15.76 2.06 -32.47
C ALA A 1037 14.33 2.62 -32.53
N SER A 1038 14.05 3.53 -33.46
CA SER A 1038 12.67 4.03 -33.69
C SER A 1038 11.89 3.23 -34.75
N GLU A 1039 12.53 2.25 -35.39
CA GLU A 1039 11.96 1.23 -36.26
C GLU A 1039 12.54 -0.13 -35.83
N ASP A 1040 13.35 -0.78 -36.67
CA ASP A 1040 13.84 -2.15 -36.42
C ASP A 1040 15.24 -2.18 -35.77
N LEU A 1041 15.41 -3.09 -34.81
CA LEU A 1041 16.66 -3.36 -34.12
C LEU A 1041 17.06 -4.82 -34.29
N ILE A 1042 18.25 -5.08 -34.85
CA ILE A 1042 18.81 -6.43 -34.98
C ILE A 1042 20.21 -6.51 -34.37
N LEU A 1043 20.40 -7.45 -33.45
CA LEU A 1043 21.70 -7.85 -32.92
C LEU A 1043 22.02 -9.25 -33.41
N SER A 1044 23.21 -9.47 -33.98
CA SER A 1044 23.67 -10.78 -34.45
C SER A 1044 25.09 -11.04 -33.98
N ALA A 1045 25.29 -12.04 -33.11
CA ALA A 1045 26.59 -12.42 -32.59
C ALA A 1045 26.99 -13.83 -33.06
N GLY A 1046 28.26 -14.00 -33.45
CA GLY A 1046 28.84 -15.31 -33.79
C GLY A 1046 28.94 -16.24 -32.58
N ARG A 1047 29.06 -15.67 -31.37
CA ARG A 1047 29.03 -16.39 -30.09
C ARG A 1047 27.87 -15.94 -29.22
N ASP A 1048 28.04 -14.96 -28.33
CA ASP A 1048 27.06 -14.66 -27.28
C ASP A 1048 26.49 -13.23 -27.39
N ILE A 1049 25.27 -13.04 -26.92
CA ILE A 1049 24.71 -11.71 -26.63
C ILE A 1049 24.49 -11.59 -25.12
N SER A 1050 25.09 -10.59 -24.48
CA SER A 1050 24.96 -10.38 -23.02
C SER A 1050 24.45 -8.98 -22.72
N ILE A 1051 23.29 -8.89 -22.06
CA ILE A 1051 22.66 -7.65 -21.59
C ILE A 1051 22.68 -7.65 -20.06
N GLU A 1052 23.55 -6.85 -19.45
CA GLU A 1052 23.78 -6.85 -17.99
C GLU A 1052 23.43 -5.48 -17.38
N GLY A 1053 22.28 -5.38 -16.71
CA GLY A 1053 21.75 -4.10 -16.22
C GLY A 1053 21.53 -3.04 -17.31
N GLY A 1054 21.51 -3.43 -18.58
CA GLY A 1054 21.34 -2.57 -19.75
C GLY A 1054 19.97 -2.71 -20.42
N LEU A 1055 19.66 -1.79 -21.33
CA LEU A 1055 18.39 -1.73 -22.06
C LEU A 1055 18.58 -1.86 -23.57
N VAL A 1056 17.73 -2.65 -24.21
CA VAL A 1056 17.59 -2.76 -25.67
C VAL A 1056 16.13 -2.47 -26.01
N TYR A 1057 15.86 -1.47 -26.84
CA TYR A 1057 14.50 -1.04 -27.15
C TYR A 1057 14.28 -0.69 -28.61
N SER A 1058 13.11 -1.05 -29.16
CA SER A 1058 12.68 -0.73 -30.53
C SER A 1058 11.23 -0.24 -30.60
N ASP A 1059 10.94 0.80 -31.37
CA ASP A 1059 9.54 1.17 -31.71
C ASP A 1059 8.95 0.27 -32.83
N GLY A 1060 9.78 -0.48 -33.55
CA GLY A 1060 9.41 -1.54 -34.50
C GLY A 1060 9.74 -2.92 -33.94
N GLU A 1061 10.39 -3.79 -34.70
CA GLU A 1061 10.79 -5.14 -34.25
C GLU A 1061 12.17 -5.14 -33.56
N ALA A 1062 12.36 -6.00 -32.54
CA ALA A 1062 13.66 -6.25 -31.91
C ALA A 1062 14.05 -7.73 -32.07
N ALA A 1063 15.16 -8.02 -32.75
CA ALA A 1063 15.63 -9.39 -32.98
C ALA A 1063 17.08 -9.59 -32.54
N LEU A 1064 17.32 -10.54 -31.64
CA LEU A 1064 18.62 -10.89 -31.09
C LEU A 1064 18.97 -12.33 -31.51
N PHE A 1065 20.04 -12.51 -32.26
CA PHE A 1065 20.52 -13.80 -32.76
C PHE A 1065 21.92 -14.11 -32.26
N ALA A 1066 22.10 -15.21 -31.52
CA ALA A 1066 23.39 -15.65 -31.01
C ALA A 1066 23.78 -17.04 -31.54
N GLY A 1067 25.04 -17.19 -31.96
CA GLY A 1067 25.59 -18.49 -32.37
C GLY A 1067 25.83 -19.47 -31.22
N ARG A 1068 25.80 -18.97 -29.96
CA ARG A 1068 25.89 -19.74 -28.71
C ARG A 1068 24.83 -19.28 -27.72
N ASP A 1069 25.08 -18.33 -26.81
CA ASP A 1069 24.13 -18.03 -25.72
C ASP A 1069 23.58 -16.58 -25.77
N ILE A 1070 22.34 -16.36 -25.29
CA ILE A 1070 21.79 -15.03 -24.99
C ILE A 1070 21.57 -14.93 -23.48
N ASN A 1071 22.19 -13.95 -22.82
CA ASN A 1071 22.05 -13.70 -21.39
C ASN A 1071 21.46 -12.30 -21.16
N VAL A 1072 20.33 -12.18 -20.48
CA VAL A 1072 19.73 -10.91 -20.04
C VAL A 1072 19.59 -10.94 -18.53
N SER A 1073 20.43 -10.18 -17.83
CA SER A 1073 20.51 -10.25 -16.37
C SER A 1073 20.48 -8.87 -15.71
N SER A 1074 19.59 -8.71 -14.74
CA SER A 1074 19.54 -7.53 -13.90
C SER A 1074 20.71 -7.51 -12.92
N LEU A 1075 21.13 -6.31 -12.56
CA LEU A 1075 22.37 -6.07 -11.84
C LEU A 1075 22.07 -5.77 -10.36
N ILE A 1076 22.70 -6.49 -9.43
CA ILE A 1076 22.51 -6.27 -7.99
C ILE A 1076 23.39 -5.10 -7.53
N LEU A 1077 22.76 -4.11 -6.91
CA LEU A 1077 23.40 -3.02 -6.19
C LEU A 1077 23.32 -3.30 -4.70
N GLU A 1078 24.47 -3.54 -4.07
CA GLU A 1078 24.54 -3.90 -2.65
C GLU A 1078 25.07 -2.76 -1.80
N SER A 1079 24.37 -2.46 -0.71
CA SER A 1079 24.77 -1.57 0.37
C SER A 1079 25.01 -2.39 1.64
N ARG A 1080 26.13 -2.17 2.31
CA ARG A 1080 26.49 -2.76 3.60
C ARG A 1080 26.94 -1.66 4.55
N LYS A 1081 26.43 -1.69 5.78
CA LYS A 1081 26.79 -0.77 6.86
C LYS A 1081 27.00 -1.53 8.17
N THR A 1082 28.11 -1.33 8.84
CA THR A 1082 28.42 -1.88 10.17
C THR A 1082 28.44 -0.75 11.20
N THR A 1083 27.44 -0.75 12.09
CA THR A 1083 27.40 0.12 13.27
C THR A 1083 28.17 -0.54 14.42
N TYR A 1084 29.06 0.20 15.06
CA TYR A 1084 29.83 -0.24 16.21
C TYR A 1084 29.62 0.73 17.39
N GLU A 1085 29.07 0.25 18.49
CA GLU A 1085 28.95 0.98 19.75
C GLU A 1085 29.80 0.33 20.83
N ASN A 1086 30.59 1.13 21.54
CA ASN A 1086 31.37 0.69 22.69
C ASN A 1086 31.02 1.57 23.89
N LYS A 1087 30.29 0.99 24.85
CA LYS A 1087 29.93 1.64 26.11
C LYS A 1087 30.76 1.02 27.22
N SER A 1088 31.67 1.81 27.79
CA SER A 1088 32.47 1.41 28.94
C SER A 1088 32.00 2.15 30.19
N THR A 1089 31.73 1.40 31.26
CA THR A 1089 31.62 1.93 32.62
C THR A 1089 32.86 1.53 33.43
N MET A 1090 32.97 2.01 34.67
CA MET A 1090 34.11 1.69 35.56
C MET A 1090 34.30 0.18 35.82
N PHE A 1091 33.25 -0.65 35.63
CA PHE A 1091 33.28 -2.08 35.95
C PHE A 1091 32.72 -3.01 34.86
N SER A 1092 32.32 -2.46 33.70
CA SER A 1092 31.82 -3.24 32.56
C SER A 1092 32.16 -2.62 31.21
N ARG A 1093 32.27 -3.47 30.21
CA ARG A 1093 32.39 -3.11 28.79
C ARG A 1093 31.29 -3.81 28.01
N ASP A 1094 30.42 -3.01 27.41
CA ASP A 1094 29.38 -3.46 26.47
C ASP A 1094 29.82 -3.05 25.06
N ILE A 1095 30.10 -4.06 24.23
CA ILE A 1095 30.36 -3.90 22.80
C ILE A 1095 29.09 -4.33 22.06
N TYR A 1096 28.53 -3.45 21.26
CA TYR A 1096 27.43 -3.75 20.35
C TYR A 1096 27.90 -3.52 18.92
N GLN A 1097 27.67 -4.50 18.06
CA GLN A 1097 27.97 -4.41 16.64
C GLN A 1097 26.75 -4.89 15.85
N ALA A 1098 26.26 -4.06 14.94
CA ALA A 1098 25.19 -4.40 14.02
C ALA A 1098 25.67 -4.22 12.58
N THR A 1099 25.53 -5.24 11.73
CA THR A 1099 25.83 -5.16 10.29
C THR A 1099 24.54 -5.29 9.49
N GLU A 1100 24.18 -4.24 8.77
CA GLU A 1100 23.05 -4.19 7.85
C GLU A 1100 23.56 -4.40 6.43
N THR A 1101 22.91 -5.27 5.65
CA THR A 1101 23.14 -5.45 4.21
C THR A 1101 21.81 -5.33 3.49
N THR A 1102 21.74 -4.48 2.47
CA THR A 1102 20.57 -4.20 1.64
C THR A 1102 20.96 -4.36 0.17
N GLN A 1103 20.13 -5.02 -0.62
CA GLN A 1103 20.35 -5.19 -2.06
C GLN A 1103 19.18 -4.62 -2.86
N GLU A 1104 19.49 -3.92 -3.96
CA GLU A 1104 18.56 -3.43 -4.96
C GLU A 1104 18.90 -4.02 -6.34
N ALA A 1105 17.96 -4.03 -7.28
CA ALA A 1105 18.18 -4.51 -8.64
C ALA A 1105 18.05 -3.36 -9.66
N LEU A 1106 19.06 -3.17 -10.50
CA LEU A 1106 18.93 -2.41 -11.74
C LEU A 1106 18.44 -3.35 -12.85
N VAL A 1107 17.22 -3.10 -13.32
CA VAL A 1107 16.52 -3.98 -14.27
C VAL A 1107 17.17 -3.94 -15.65
N ALA A 1108 17.58 -5.10 -16.16
CA ALA A 1108 17.93 -5.28 -17.57
C ALA A 1108 16.68 -5.55 -18.42
N GLY A 1109 16.67 -5.06 -19.65
CA GLY A 1109 15.47 -5.06 -20.48
C GLY A 1109 15.75 -5.26 -21.98
N VAL A 1110 14.93 -6.08 -22.64
CA VAL A 1110 14.80 -6.11 -24.10
C VAL A 1110 13.33 -5.92 -24.46
N SER A 1111 12.96 -4.86 -25.16
CA SER A 1111 11.57 -4.69 -25.58
C SER A 1111 11.38 -4.03 -26.92
N ALA A 1112 10.25 -4.31 -27.54
CA ALA A 1112 9.83 -3.69 -28.78
C ALA A 1112 8.35 -3.32 -28.74
N LYS A 1113 7.90 -2.39 -29.59
CA LYS A 1113 6.45 -2.29 -29.86
C LYS A 1113 6.01 -3.45 -30.75
N GLY A 1114 6.75 -3.75 -31.82
CA GLY A 1114 6.55 -4.93 -32.66
C GLY A 1114 7.06 -6.23 -32.01
N ASP A 1115 7.37 -7.22 -32.83
CA ASP A 1115 7.85 -8.53 -32.35
C ASP A 1115 9.22 -8.41 -31.65
N THR A 1116 9.37 -9.11 -30.53
CA THR A 1116 10.64 -9.26 -29.81
C THR A 1116 11.11 -10.70 -29.95
N THR A 1117 12.21 -10.96 -30.64
CA THR A 1117 12.74 -12.32 -30.84
C THR A 1117 14.13 -12.44 -30.23
N LEU A 1118 14.32 -13.39 -29.31
CA LEU A 1118 15.64 -13.82 -28.82
C LEU A 1118 15.84 -15.26 -29.30
N ALA A 1119 16.83 -15.48 -30.17
CA ALA A 1119 17.11 -16.78 -30.77
C ALA A 1119 18.60 -17.13 -30.62
N ALA A 1120 18.88 -18.18 -29.86
CA ALA A 1120 20.23 -18.70 -29.62
C ALA A 1120 20.36 -20.13 -30.16
N LYS A 1121 21.58 -20.55 -30.52
CA LYS A 1121 21.83 -21.99 -30.74
C LYS A 1121 21.99 -22.76 -29.43
N GLY A 1122 22.65 -22.17 -28.45
CA GLY A 1122 22.77 -22.64 -27.08
C GLY A 1122 21.62 -22.12 -26.22
N ASN A 1123 21.91 -21.55 -25.05
CA ASN A 1123 20.91 -21.18 -24.06
C ASN A 1123 20.40 -19.73 -24.23
N VAL A 1124 19.15 -19.50 -23.79
CA VAL A 1124 18.61 -18.15 -23.54
C VAL A 1124 18.35 -18.03 -22.03
N GLU A 1125 19.15 -17.24 -21.31
CA GLU A 1125 19.04 -17.05 -19.86
C GLU A 1125 18.53 -15.64 -19.51
N LEU A 1126 17.42 -15.56 -18.79
CA LEU A 1126 16.82 -14.34 -18.27
C LEU A 1126 16.89 -14.38 -16.73
N LYS A 1127 17.53 -13.40 -16.09
CA LYS A 1127 17.68 -13.35 -14.62
C LYS A 1127 17.25 -12.01 -14.04
N GLY A 1128 16.06 -11.98 -13.44
CA GLY A 1128 15.42 -10.77 -12.91
C GLY A 1128 15.21 -9.68 -13.97
N ALA A 1129 15.25 -10.04 -15.25
CA ALA A 1129 15.22 -9.14 -16.40
C ALA A 1129 13.83 -9.10 -17.06
N TYR A 1130 13.58 -8.04 -17.83
CA TYR A 1130 12.36 -7.86 -18.61
C TYR A 1130 12.61 -8.16 -20.09
N VAL A 1131 11.79 -9.01 -20.70
CA VAL A 1131 11.77 -9.20 -22.16
C VAL A 1131 10.32 -9.17 -22.61
N GLY A 1132 9.94 -8.27 -23.53
CA GLY A 1132 8.54 -8.14 -23.92
C GLY A 1132 8.24 -7.23 -25.11
N SER A 1133 7.10 -7.49 -25.76
CA SER A 1133 6.53 -6.68 -26.83
C SER A 1133 5.25 -5.98 -26.36
N THR A 1134 5.04 -4.71 -26.74
CA THR A 1134 3.80 -3.99 -26.37
C THR A 1134 2.64 -4.19 -27.36
N GLU A 1135 2.95 -4.39 -28.64
CA GLU A 1135 1.96 -4.56 -29.73
C GLU A 1135 2.22 -5.83 -30.58
N GLY A 1136 3.34 -6.54 -30.37
CA GLY A 1136 3.75 -7.75 -31.10
C GLY A 1136 3.97 -8.99 -30.22
N ILE A 1137 4.57 -10.03 -30.80
CA ILE A 1137 4.85 -11.34 -30.18
C ILE A 1137 6.26 -11.36 -29.58
N THR A 1138 6.39 -11.89 -28.37
CA THR A 1138 7.71 -12.20 -27.79
C THR A 1138 8.06 -13.67 -28.03
N THR A 1139 9.14 -13.94 -28.77
CA THR A 1139 9.64 -15.29 -29.07
C THR A 1139 10.98 -15.50 -28.39
N LEU A 1140 11.08 -16.56 -27.58
CA LEU A 1140 12.34 -17.04 -27.01
C LEU A 1140 12.64 -18.41 -27.63
N TYR A 1141 13.74 -18.49 -28.36
CA TYR A 1141 14.10 -19.67 -29.15
C TYR A 1141 15.52 -20.13 -28.82
N SER A 1142 15.64 -21.44 -28.65
CA SER A 1142 16.91 -22.15 -28.48
C SER A 1142 16.93 -23.33 -29.45
N GLU A 1143 17.99 -23.47 -30.25
CA GLU A 1143 18.14 -24.59 -31.20
C GLU A 1143 18.61 -25.89 -30.51
N GLU A 1144 19.63 -25.81 -29.65
CA GLU A 1144 20.33 -26.93 -29.02
C GLU A 1144 20.38 -26.85 -27.46
N GLY A 1145 20.11 -25.68 -26.85
CA GLY A 1145 20.15 -25.46 -25.40
C GLY A 1145 18.77 -25.24 -24.74
N ASP A 1146 18.75 -24.60 -23.56
CA ASP A 1146 17.54 -24.32 -22.77
C ASP A 1146 17.18 -22.82 -22.73
N VAL A 1147 15.89 -22.54 -22.58
CA VAL A 1147 15.38 -21.20 -22.24
C VAL A 1147 15.13 -21.16 -20.73
N ASN A 1148 15.96 -20.43 -19.99
CA ASN A 1148 15.93 -20.33 -18.53
C ASN A 1148 15.44 -18.95 -18.10
N ILE A 1149 14.39 -18.90 -17.28
CA ILE A 1149 13.85 -17.65 -16.71
C ILE A 1149 13.89 -17.77 -15.19
N THR A 1150 14.79 -17.00 -14.58
CA THR A 1150 15.08 -17.06 -13.15
C THR A 1150 14.84 -15.71 -12.49
N THR A 1151 14.47 -15.76 -11.22
CA THR A 1151 14.21 -14.55 -10.44
C THR A 1151 15.45 -14.11 -9.69
N LEU A 1152 15.52 -12.80 -9.46
CA LEU A 1152 16.62 -12.19 -8.74
C LEU A 1152 16.20 -12.00 -7.28
N THR A 1153 16.74 -12.83 -6.40
CA THR A 1153 16.51 -12.69 -4.95
C THR A 1153 17.38 -11.58 -4.40
N LEU A 1154 16.75 -10.56 -3.80
CA LEU A 1154 17.44 -9.47 -3.12
C LEU A 1154 17.52 -9.76 -1.63
N LYS A 1155 18.68 -9.50 -1.03
CA LYS A 1155 18.94 -9.72 0.39
C LYS A 1155 18.73 -8.43 1.19
N TYR A 1156 17.89 -8.50 2.22
CA TYR A 1156 17.95 -7.62 3.38
C TYR A 1156 18.36 -8.46 4.60
N SER A 1157 19.42 -8.07 5.31
CA SER A 1157 19.83 -8.75 6.54
C SER A 1157 20.42 -7.78 7.54
N LYS A 1158 20.05 -7.94 8.81
CA LYS A 1158 20.66 -7.27 9.95
C LYS A 1158 21.25 -8.32 10.89
N GLU A 1159 22.57 -8.34 11.02
CA GLU A 1159 23.31 -9.22 11.91
C GLU A 1159 23.76 -8.43 13.14
N GLU A 1160 23.26 -8.80 14.32
CA GLU A 1160 23.57 -8.12 15.58
C GLU A 1160 24.42 -9.01 16.49
N SER A 1161 25.44 -8.43 17.11
CA SER A 1161 26.24 -9.09 18.15
C SER A 1161 26.43 -8.15 19.32
N ARG A 1162 26.33 -8.71 20.52
CA ARG A 1162 26.53 -7.97 21.77
C ARG A 1162 27.46 -8.76 22.68
N GLU A 1163 28.61 -8.17 23.01
CA GLU A 1163 29.58 -8.74 23.95
C GLU A 1163 29.60 -7.88 25.22
N ARG A 1164 29.24 -8.48 26.36
CA ARG A 1164 29.31 -7.84 27.69
C ARG A 1164 30.41 -8.49 28.52
N VAL A 1165 31.37 -7.71 28.98
CA VAL A 1165 32.47 -8.18 29.84
C VAL A 1165 32.50 -7.35 31.13
N GLY A 1166 32.31 -7.97 32.31
CA GLY A 1166 32.29 -7.26 33.60
C GLY A 1166 32.15 -8.15 34.85
N PHE A 1167 32.33 -7.55 36.04
CA PHE A 1167 32.45 -8.25 37.34
C PHE A 1167 31.15 -8.91 37.86
N PHE A 1168 30.00 -8.59 37.25
CA PHE A 1168 28.68 -9.19 37.52
C PHE A 1168 28.06 -9.86 36.28
N ALA A 1169 28.87 -10.23 35.28
CA ALA A 1169 28.38 -10.95 34.11
C ALA A 1169 28.17 -12.44 34.46
N ASP A 1170 27.02 -12.75 35.06
CA ASP A 1170 26.63 -14.14 35.33
C ASP A 1170 25.95 -14.75 34.09
N ALA A 1171 26.50 -15.89 33.67
CA ALA A 1171 25.97 -16.96 32.83
C ALA A 1171 25.11 -16.65 31.58
N GLN A 1172 25.75 -16.29 30.47
CA GLN A 1172 25.48 -16.93 29.16
C GLN A 1172 26.78 -16.97 28.34
N ALA A 1173 27.70 -17.87 28.71
CA ALA A 1173 28.77 -18.28 27.83
C ALA A 1173 28.39 -19.63 27.20
N GLY A 1174 28.15 -19.62 25.90
CA GLY A 1174 28.20 -20.83 25.09
C GLY A 1174 26.87 -21.36 24.54
N SER A 1175 26.12 -20.52 23.84
CA SER A 1175 25.53 -20.98 22.58
C SER A 1175 26.03 -20.04 21.49
N ALA A 1176 26.92 -20.55 20.64
CA ALA A 1176 26.83 -20.21 19.23
C ALA A 1176 25.50 -20.77 18.72
N SER A 1177 24.38 -20.17 19.14
CA SER A 1177 23.18 -20.22 18.34
C SER A 1177 23.52 -19.33 17.16
N GLY A 1178 23.87 -19.97 16.04
CA GLY A 1178 23.28 -19.50 14.82
C GLY A 1178 21.77 -19.54 15.04
N GLU A 1179 21.21 -18.50 15.66
CA GLU A 1179 19.89 -18.04 15.26
C GLU A 1179 20.08 -17.61 13.82
N THR A 1180 20.01 -18.58 12.91
CA THR A 1180 19.03 -18.42 11.85
C THR A 1180 17.72 -18.13 12.59
N SER A 1181 17.49 -16.86 12.89
CA SER A 1181 16.19 -16.28 12.57
C SER A 1181 15.95 -16.69 11.12
N ALA A 1182 15.35 -17.87 10.97
CA ALA A 1182 14.35 -18.08 9.96
C ALA A 1182 13.08 -17.34 10.45
N GLY A 1183 13.19 -16.07 10.84
CA GLY A 1183 12.28 -15.10 10.25
C GLY A 1183 12.49 -15.32 8.76
N GLY A 1184 11.54 -16.06 8.16
CA GLY A 1184 11.63 -16.47 6.78
C GLY A 1184 12.06 -15.27 5.94
N PRO A 1185 12.83 -15.46 4.86
CA PRO A 1185 13.11 -14.36 3.95
C PRO A 1185 11.81 -13.58 3.76
N GLU A 1186 11.79 -12.30 4.14
CA GLU A 1186 10.76 -11.40 3.65
C GLU A 1186 10.94 -11.44 2.15
N THR A 1187 10.20 -12.36 1.55
CA THR A 1187 10.32 -12.68 0.16
C THR A 1187 9.54 -11.57 -0.48
N ILE A 1188 10.21 -10.50 -0.89
CA ILE A 1188 9.76 -9.76 -2.05
C ILE A 1188 9.94 -10.73 -3.23
N ALA A 1189 9.04 -11.71 -3.30
CA ALA A 1189 8.90 -12.63 -4.42
C ALA A 1189 8.30 -11.81 -5.55
N ARG A 1190 9.14 -11.04 -6.25
CA ARG A 1190 8.88 -10.75 -7.65
C ARG A 1190 9.37 -11.95 -8.44
N ASN A 1191 8.37 -12.76 -8.80
CA ASN A 1191 8.38 -13.94 -9.66
C ASN A 1191 8.97 -15.23 -9.07
N ASP A 1192 8.28 -16.32 -9.37
CA ASP A 1192 8.64 -17.70 -9.05
C ASP A 1192 9.65 -18.25 -10.06
N ARG A 1193 10.42 -19.22 -9.57
CA ARG A 1193 11.55 -19.89 -10.20
C ARG A 1193 11.07 -20.90 -11.25
N ALA A 1194 11.38 -20.69 -12.54
CA ALA A 1194 11.24 -21.73 -13.57
C ALA A 1194 12.60 -22.34 -13.89
N THR A 1195 12.83 -23.59 -13.48
CA THR A 1195 13.97 -24.41 -13.95
C THR A 1195 13.39 -25.49 -14.85
N ILE A 1196 13.52 -25.36 -16.18
CA ILE A 1196 13.06 -26.40 -17.12
C ILE A 1196 14.25 -27.32 -17.41
N ASN A 1197 14.41 -28.38 -16.61
CA ASN A 1197 15.32 -29.48 -16.90
C ASN A 1197 14.57 -30.57 -17.69
N ASN A 1198 14.87 -30.73 -18.98
CA ASN A 1198 14.31 -31.82 -19.79
C ASN A 1198 15.06 -33.16 -19.55
N ARG A 1199 14.73 -33.85 -18.46
CA ARG A 1199 14.77 -35.32 -18.38
C ARG A 1199 13.50 -35.81 -17.69
N GLU A 1200 12.82 -36.77 -18.32
CA GLU A 1200 11.56 -37.37 -17.87
C GLU A 1200 11.50 -37.59 -16.35
N SER A 1201 10.60 -36.88 -15.68
CA SER A 1201 10.06 -37.21 -14.37
C SER A 1201 8.66 -36.60 -14.27
N ALA A 1202 7.69 -37.42 -13.89
CA ALA A 1202 6.28 -37.06 -13.78
C ALA A 1202 6.02 -36.24 -12.50
N ASP A 1203 5.45 -35.05 -12.65
CA ASP A 1203 4.81 -34.28 -11.58
C ASP A 1203 3.80 -33.27 -12.19
N PRO A 1204 2.51 -33.19 -11.78
CA PRO A 1204 1.46 -32.50 -12.53
C PRO A 1204 1.04 -31.10 -12.04
N ASP A 1205 1.87 -30.36 -11.29
CA ASP A 1205 1.49 -29.04 -10.74
C ASP A 1205 2.48 -27.91 -11.08
N ALA A 1206 2.23 -27.15 -12.16
CA ALA A 1206 2.92 -25.89 -12.45
C ALA A 1206 2.09 -24.95 -13.37
N HIS A 1207 1.20 -24.13 -12.80
CA HIS A 1207 0.41 -23.14 -13.57
C HIS A 1207 0.15 -21.82 -12.81
N LYS A 1208 1.10 -20.86 -12.78
CA LYS A 1208 0.90 -19.49 -12.26
C LYS A 1208 1.88 -18.45 -12.87
N ALA A 1209 1.46 -17.66 -13.87
CA ALA A 1209 2.01 -16.34 -14.24
C ALA A 1209 1.11 -15.63 -15.28
N SER A 1210 0.54 -14.46 -14.94
CA SER A 1210 -0.24 -13.62 -15.87
C SER A 1210 0.44 -12.27 -16.12
N ALA A 1211 1.29 -12.25 -17.15
CA ALA A 1211 1.56 -11.13 -18.06
C ALA A 1211 2.36 -11.67 -19.26
N PHE A 1212 1.72 -12.53 -20.06
CA PHE A 1212 2.26 -13.07 -21.31
C PHE A 1212 1.15 -13.09 -22.35
N THR A 1213 1.04 -12.05 -23.17
CA THR A 1213 0.37 -12.15 -24.46
C THR A 1213 1.39 -12.67 -25.47
N GLY A 1214 1.22 -13.93 -25.91
CA GLY A 1214 1.92 -14.47 -27.08
C GLY A 1214 3.36 -14.94 -26.89
N LEU A 1215 3.66 -15.77 -25.88
CA LEU A 1215 4.95 -16.48 -25.82
C LEU A 1215 4.88 -17.76 -26.67
N MET A 1216 5.59 -17.82 -27.80
CA MET A 1216 5.84 -19.07 -28.52
C MET A 1216 7.22 -19.64 -28.15
N ILE A 1217 7.25 -20.89 -27.67
CA ILE A 1217 8.46 -21.69 -27.46
C ILE A 1217 8.40 -22.88 -28.43
N GLU A 1218 9.19 -22.85 -29.50
CA GLU A 1218 9.29 -23.97 -30.45
C GLU A 1218 10.61 -24.74 -30.26
N LYS A 1219 10.52 -26.07 -30.03
CA LYS A 1219 11.66 -27.00 -30.14
C LYS A 1219 11.50 -27.87 -31.37
N HIS A 1220 12.42 -27.77 -32.32
CA HIS A 1220 12.42 -28.61 -33.53
C HIS A 1220 13.31 -29.84 -33.33
N VAL A 1221 12.73 -30.98 -32.93
CA VAL A 1221 13.46 -32.25 -32.91
C VAL A 1221 13.57 -32.79 -34.34
N ARG A 1222 14.73 -32.63 -34.99
CA ARG A 1222 14.98 -33.26 -36.29
C ARG A 1222 15.12 -34.78 -36.12
N GLY A 1223 14.11 -35.51 -36.58
CA GLY A 1223 14.18 -36.95 -36.77
C GLY A 1223 15.16 -37.32 -37.89
N SER A 1224 16.25 -37.99 -37.55
CA SER A 1224 17.11 -38.69 -38.51
C SER A 1224 16.62 -40.13 -38.69
N THR A 1225 16.29 -40.51 -39.91
CA THR A 1225 15.84 -41.84 -40.34
C THR A 1225 17.00 -42.85 -40.50
N ALA A 1226 17.05 -43.86 -39.61
CA ALA A 1226 17.37 -45.32 -39.77
C ALA A 1226 18.68 -45.77 -40.52
N PRO A 1227 19.21 -47.03 -40.39
CA PRO A 1227 18.51 -48.25 -39.94
C PRO A 1227 19.30 -49.35 -39.15
N HIS A 1228 18.51 -50.35 -38.68
CA HIS A 1228 18.84 -51.75 -38.33
C HIS A 1228 19.67 -52.08 -37.06
N ALA A 1229 19.06 -52.77 -36.06
CA ALA A 1229 19.04 -54.24 -35.97
C ALA A 1229 18.63 -54.78 -34.56
N LEU A 1230 17.63 -55.69 -34.57
CA LEU A 1230 17.50 -56.92 -33.76
C LEU A 1230 17.62 -56.89 -32.22
N GLY A 1231 16.54 -57.34 -31.54
CA GLY A 1231 16.72 -58.34 -30.48
C GLY A 1231 15.82 -58.31 -29.24
N ARG A 1232 14.61 -58.87 -29.38
CA ARG A 1232 13.94 -59.83 -28.47
C ARG A 1232 13.77 -59.55 -26.95
N ARG A 1233 12.48 -59.70 -26.58
CA ARG A 1233 11.87 -60.45 -25.45
C ARG A 1233 11.79 -59.77 -24.08
N GLY A 1234 10.57 -59.71 -23.54
CA GLY A 1234 10.33 -59.72 -22.09
C GLY A 1234 9.00 -59.12 -21.65
N GLU A 1235 7.91 -59.80 -21.96
CA GLU A 1235 6.56 -59.76 -21.36
C GLU A 1235 6.31 -58.99 -20.03
N ALA A 1236 5.24 -58.19 -20.06
CA ALA A 1236 4.07 -58.22 -19.16
C ALA A 1236 4.22 -57.78 -17.68
N LYS A 1237 3.56 -56.66 -17.30
CA LYS A 1237 2.20 -56.58 -16.70
C LYS A 1237 2.05 -55.36 -15.77
N ALA A 1238 0.88 -54.73 -15.92
CA ALA A 1238 0.03 -54.09 -14.89
C ALA A 1238 0.36 -52.68 -14.36
N ALA A 1239 -0.45 -51.73 -14.81
CA ALA A 1239 -1.15 -50.67 -14.06
C ALA A 1239 -0.37 -49.88 -13.00
N GLN A 1240 0.00 -48.64 -13.32
CA GLN A 1240 -0.78 -47.41 -13.10
C GLN A 1240 -0.15 -46.28 -13.90
#